data_AF-G5IE31-F1
#
_entry.id   AF-G5IE31-F1
#
_cell.length_a   1.000
_cell.length_b   1.000
_cell.length_c   1.000
_cell.angle_alpha   90.00
_cell.angle_beta   90.00
_cell.angle_gamma   90.00
#
_symmetry.space_group_name_H-M   'P 1'
#
loop_
_entity.id
_entity.type
_entity.pdbx_description
1 polymer ?
#
loop_
_entity_poly.entity_id
_entity_poly.type
_entity_poly.pdbx_seq_one_letter_code
_entity_poly.pdbx_strand_id
1 'polypeptide(L)'
;MNGALIGNTTNFKGATKCYFLTGSGNTKYGTAVSEAELKTWSFAYKLNENTLDGGWKYNPDDYPSIGALTKPDWNLIGKETDEVYTGRKPSGDGISSPFKITNAVQLAWFAYAVNQGNTGYNAQIMNVIDLAGGDYAGTADQPLAWTPIGKTASTAYTGSCKSEGAQVIQIDNLSVNTAGEAGLFGFLAGSADISGIGIADASVTGDTAGAIAAQVTGNAVISKCYNRGNVSARGGADSYVGGIAGKVAGGGTIKDCYNMDSTITGSAAGHASYTGGIAGGVTEASAIVQSCYHANRTGGASGSVTSSGTAGSIVGMTASTVQSCYSDSSLAADTGAGVFLLKDSSNDELQKMTDTLNTVNGTEKMKADRVWYTTLSSEGTHGLPGWTAPVTVEVTLDPSAADAGNNVWGNAVVSGVPSGTLLRGIHQENSSSAKFSPTAVNTVKSNFSTYGTINAGKNLALSAGTGNQDISGVTGISLANPSTTVTDFSRLTLYNAAAYMDTAGRTILVDVSSGTTRYEIRAVIKPVTSKTVSLVFSLNPTIDLAPGMNRRSDSDDVSVSNENPYPIVGRISSVTTMDNKEAKLTPIAAALPGIDETKELDQAGVILGITGAKNTLETVIGSREYYYNPDSGGTWITYEMGSKDKFNFRYFMKYSPLYAGEEKTFGYEITYSASISTDDIAPGTVTVASESGGSGG
;
A
#
# COMPACT_ATOMS: atom_id res chain seq x y z
N MET A 1 66.97 -36.95 14.17
CA MET A 1 66.15 -38.05 14.74
C MET A 1 64.71 -37.78 14.34
N ASN A 2 64.14 -38.57 13.44
CA ASN A 2 62.73 -38.46 13.07
C ASN A 2 61.92 -39.21 14.14
N GLY A 3 61.54 -38.50 15.20
CA GLY A 3 60.68 -39.05 16.25
C GLY A 3 59.26 -39.17 15.73
N ALA A 4 58.82 -40.40 15.46
CA ALA A 4 57.40 -40.66 15.36
C ALA A 4 56.75 -40.43 16.74
N LEU A 5 55.53 -39.90 16.76
CA LEU A 5 54.72 -39.71 17.98
C LEU A 5 54.59 -40.99 18.81
N ILE A 6 54.82 -42.13 18.16
CA ILE A 6 54.83 -43.47 18.75
C ILE A 6 56.12 -44.13 18.28
N GLY A 7 56.99 -44.50 19.22
CA GLY A 7 58.27 -45.16 18.95
C GLY A 7 58.12 -46.43 18.12
N ASN A 8 59.20 -46.81 17.42
CA ASN A 8 59.33 -47.88 16.42
C ASN A 8 58.95 -49.29 16.93
N THR A 9 57.68 -49.52 17.26
CA THR A 9 57.15 -50.81 17.72
C THR A 9 56.00 -51.25 16.82
N THR A 10 56.10 -52.48 16.32
CA THR A 10 55.32 -53.05 15.20
C THR A 10 53.88 -53.45 15.56
N ASN A 11 53.32 -53.03 16.71
CA ASN A 11 52.08 -53.60 17.25
C ASN A 11 51.08 -52.59 17.86
N PHE A 12 50.87 -51.43 17.24
CA PHE A 12 49.80 -50.50 17.68
C PHE A 12 48.69 -50.36 16.63
N LYS A 13 47.72 -51.28 16.69
CA LYS A 13 46.47 -51.25 15.90
C LYS A 13 45.33 -50.44 16.57
N GLY A 14 45.60 -49.67 17.63
CA GLY A 14 44.54 -49.10 18.49
C GLY A 14 44.63 -47.60 18.82
N ALA A 15 45.67 -46.87 18.37
CA ALA A 15 45.75 -45.43 18.63
C ALA A 15 44.93 -44.66 17.58
N THR A 16 43.86 -44.00 18.03
CA THR A 16 43.03 -43.09 17.22
C THR A 16 43.29 -41.64 17.65
N LYS A 17 43.03 -40.67 16.76
CA LYS A 17 43.12 -39.22 17.06
C LYS A 17 44.52 -38.73 17.52
N CYS A 18 45.59 -39.29 16.96
CA CYS A 18 46.95 -38.78 17.14
C CYS A 18 47.27 -37.70 16.11
N TYR A 19 47.82 -36.57 16.54
CA TYR A 19 48.17 -35.43 15.68
C TYR A 19 49.65 -35.06 15.83
N PHE A 20 50.28 -34.61 14.75
CA PHE A 20 51.67 -34.12 14.78
C PHE A 20 51.82 -32.80 14.02
N LEU A 21 52.81 -32.01 14.38
CA LEU A 21 53.11 -30.74 13.71
C LEU A 21 53.59 -30.98 12.27
N THR A 22 52.97 -30.32 11.29
CA THR A 22 53.39 -30.35 9.88
C THR A 22 54.87 -29.97 9.75
N GLY A 23 55.64 -30.76 9.01
CA GLY A 23 57.08 -30.53 8.81
C GLY A 23 57.99 -31.16 9.87
N SER A 24 57.45 -31.81 10.90
CA SER A 24 58.24 -32.48 11.97
C SER A 24 58.98 -33.77 11.55
N GLY A 25 58.91 -34.17 10.27
CA GLY A 25 59.54 -35.40 9.77
C GLY A 25 58.86 -36.71 10.19
N ASN A 26 57.77 -36.63 10.96
CA ASN A 26 56.95 -37.77 11.34
C ASN A 26 55.94 -38.09 10.21
N THR A 27 55.93 -39.33 9.71
CA THR A 27 55.07 -39.76 8.58
C THR A 27 54.24 -41.00 8.88
N LYS A 28 54.28 -41.51 10.12
CA LYS A 28 53.62 -42.77 10.48
C LYS A 28 52.70 -42.58 11.68
N TYR A 29 51.43 -42.99 11.51
CA TYR A 29 50.42 -43.18 12.56
C TYR A 29 49.85 -41.93 13.25
N GLY A 30 49.62 -40.84 12.51
CA GLY A 30 48.87 -39.67 12.98
C GLY A 30 48.46 -38.73 11.84
N THR A 31 47.73 -37.66 12.16
CA THR A 31 47.33 -36.62 11.21
C THR A 31 48.24 -35.41 11.35
N ALA A 32 48.81 -34.91 10.25
CA ALA A 32 49.61 -33.69 10.24
C ALA A 32 48.70 -32.46 10.44
N VAL A 33 49.11 -31.54 11.32
CA VAL A 33 48.36 -30.33 11.69
C VAL A 33 49.33 -29.15 11.77
N SER A 34 48.91 -27.97 11.30
CA SER A 34 49.74 -26.76 11.40
C SER A 34 49.86 -26.27 12.85
N GLU A 35 50.92 -25.52 13.17
CA GLU A 35 51.06 -24.94 14.51
C GLU A 35 49.88 -24.03 14.88
N ALA A 36 49.42 -23.21 13.93
CA ALA A 36 48.29 -22.32 14.13
C ALA A 36 47.00 -23.10 14.43
N GLU A 37 46.73 -24.19 13.71
CA GLU A 37 45.58 -25.06 13.97
C GLU A 37 45.68 -25.75 15.33
N LEU A 38 46.86 -26.26 15.71
CA LEU A 38 47.08 -26.90 17.01
C LEU A 38 46.77 -25.97 18.19
N LYS A 39 46.88 -24.65 18.01
CA LYS A 39 46.63 -23.64 19.04
C LYS A 39 45.18 -23.14 19.09
N THR A 40 44.28 -23.64 18.25
CA THR A 40 42.88 -23.20 18.24
C THR A 40 42.04 -23.86 19.35
N TRP A 41 40.99 -23.17 19.79
CA TRP A 41 39.92 -23.75 20.60
C TRP A 41 39.27 -24.91 19.86
N SER A 42 38.99 -24.75 18.56
CA SER A 42 38.42 -25.81 17.72
C SER A 42 39.25 -27.10 17.76
N PHE A 43 40.59 -26.98 17.84
CA PHE A 43 41.47 -28.14 17.97
C PHE A 43 41.44 -28.76 19.38
N ALA A 44 41.40 -27.94 20.44
CA ALA A 44 41.21 -28.45 21.81
C ALA A 44 39.87 -29.20 21.96
N TYR A 45 38.80 -28.68 21.36
CA TYR A 45 37.49 -29.34 21.31
C TYR A 45 37.54 -30.68 20.57
N LYS A 46 38.25 -30.72 19.43
CA LYS A 46 38.50 -31.95 18.67
C LYS A 46 39.32 -32.99 19.46
N LEU A 47 40.31 -32.56 20.24
CA LEU A 47 41.06 -33.43 21.15
C LEU A 47 40.16 -34.02 22.24
N ASN A 48 39.14 -33.28 22.66
CA ASN A 48 38.11 -33.73 23.58
C ASN A 48 36.97 -34.48 22.89
N GLU A 49 37.15 -34.98 21.67
CA GLU A 49 36.11 -35.73 20.96
C GLU A 49 34.82 -34.94 20.70
N ASN A 50 34.94 -33.62 20.52
CA ASN A 50 33.83 -32.69 20.35
C ASN A 50 32.89 -32.67 21.56
N THR A 51 33.45 -32.74 22.78
CA THR A 51 32.74 -32.42 24.03
C THR A 51 33.53 -31.40 24.87
N LEU A 52 32.81 -30.68 25.74
CA LEU A 52 33.42 -29.84 26.77
C LEU A 52 33.95 -30.67 27.96
N ASP A 53 33.48 -31.91 28.12
CA ASP A 53 33.79 -32.79 29.26
C ASP A 53 35.14 -33.52 29.13
N GLY A 54 35.94 -33.19 28.10
CA GLY A 54 37.25 -33.79 27.91
C GLY A 54 38.36 -33.19 28.78
N GLY A 55 39.55 -33.77 28.69
CA GLY A 55 40.70 -33.39 29.52
C GLY A 55 41.56 -32.25 28.98
N TRP A 56 41.32 -31.75 27.77
CA TRP A 56 42.12 -30.71 27.11
C TRP A 56 41.46 -29.33 27.20
N LYS A 57 42.19 -28.32 27.62
CA LYS A 57 41.76 -26.92 27.63
C LYS A 57 42.39 -26.15 26.47
N TYR A 58 41.67 -25.13 25.99
CA TYR A 58 42.19 -24.14 25.06
C TYR A 58 43.15 -23.18 25.79
N ASN A 59 44.32 -22.96 25.20
CA ASN A 59 45.30 -21.95 25.62
C ASN A 59 45.55 -21.00 24.45
N PRO A 60 45.16 -19.72 24.52
CA PRO A 60 45.29 -18.80 23.38
C PRO A 60 46.74 -18.58 22.90
N ASP A 61 47.71 -18.67 23.81
CA ASP A 61 49.12 -18.34 23.54
C ASP A 61 50.02 -19.59 23.42
N ASP A 62 49.48 -20.80 23.61
CA ASP A 62 50.25 -22.05 23.63
C ASP A 62 49.43 -23.25 23.15
N TYR A 63 50.03 -24.43 23.04
CA TYR A 63 49.31 -25.66 22.75
C TYR A 63 48.25 -25.98 23.84
N PRO A 64 47.18 -26.71 23.49
CA PRO A 64 46.23 -27.22 24.47
C PRO A 64 46.95 -27.96 25.60
N SER A 65 46.53 -27.69 26.83
CA SER A 65 47.06 -28.34 28.03
C SER A 65 45.96 -29.06 28.78
N ILE A 66 46.29 -29.80 29.83
CA ILE A 66 45.28 -30.48 30.64
C ILE A 66 44.42 -29.48 31.42
N GLY A 67 43.10 -29.64 31.37
CA GLY A 67 42.11 -28.84 32.09
C GLY A 67 40.72 -28.86 31.43
N ALA A 68 39.78 -28.15 32.03
CA ALA A 68 38.42 -28.01 31.51
C ALA A 68 38.36 -27.04 30.32
N LEU A 69 37.60 -27.42 29.29
CA LEU A 69 37.35 -26.56 28.13
C LEU A 69 36.14 -25.68 28.38
N THR A 70 36.30 -24.37 28.24
CA THR A 70 35.18 -23.42 28.30
C THR A 70 34.50 -23.32 26.94
N LYS A 71 33.18 -23.16 26.94
CA LYS A 71 32.40 -22.91 25.72
C LYS A 71 32.90 -21.64 25.00
N PRO A 72 32.99 -21.63 23.65
CA PRO A 72 33.46 -20.48 22.91
C PRO A 72 32.33 -19.49 22.67
N ASP A 73 32.68 -18.31 22.16
CA ASP A 73 31.75 -17.36 21.56
C ASP A 73 31.95 -17.29 20.03
N TRP A 74 31.01 -16.68 19.32
CA TRP A 74 31.12 -16.52 17.88
C TRP A 74 32.31 -15.64 17.46
N ASN A 75 32.78 -14.73 18.31
CA ASN A 75 33.94 -13.89 18.00
C ASN A 75 35.24 -14.70 17.92
N LEU A 76 35.44 -15.68 18.81
CA LEU A 76 36.55 -16.62 18.74
C LEU A 76 36.49 -17.50 17.48
N ILE A 77 35.30 -18.00 17.13
CA ILE A 77 35.12 -18.79 15.89
C ILE A 77 35.39 -17.94 14.64
N GLY A 78 34.96 -16.68 14.65
CA GLY A 78 35.27 -15.72 13.59
C GLY A 78 36.77 -15.45 13.45
N LYS A 79 37.47 -15.24 14.58
CA LYS A 79 38.93 -15.08 14.62
C LYS A 79 39.66 -16.29 14.05
N GLU A 80 39.32 -17.50 14.51
CA GLU A 80 39.95 -18.74 14.00
C GLU A 80 39.70 -18.94 12.51
N THR A 81 38.52 -18.55 12.02
CA THR A 81 38.21 -18.57 10.59
C THR A 81 39.05 -17.56 9.81
N ASP A 82 39.34 -16.40 10.40
CA ASP A 82 40.15 -15.36 9.76
C ASP A 82 41.63 -15.74 9.67
N GLU A 83 42.19 -16.25 10.77
CA GLU A 83 43.62 -16.45 10.96
C GLU A 83 44.09 -17.86 10.56
N VAL A 84 43.24 -18.89 10.72
CA VAL A 84 43.65 -20.31 10.61
C VAL A 84 42.85 -21.05 9.55
N TYR A 85 41.52 -21.03 9.64
CA TYR A 85 40.63 -21.79 8.75
C TYR A 85 40.17 -20.95 7.55
N THR A 86 41.12 -20.33 6.85
CA THR A 86 40.84 -19.35 5.77
C THR A 86 39.99 -19.88 4.63
N GLY A 87 40.01 -21.20 4.38
CA GLY A 87 39.13 -21.86 3.41
C GLY A 87 37.64 -21.87 3.78
N ARG A 88 37.28 -21.45 5.01
CA ARG A 88 35.89 -21.31 5.47
C ARG A 88 35.34 -19.88 5.31
N LYS A 89 36.17 -18.93 4.88
CA LYS A 89 35.73 -17.55 4.59
C LYS A 89 34.66 -17.55 3.48
N PRO A 90 33.69 -16.63 3.53
CA PRO A 90 32.73 -16.46 2.45
C PRO A 90 33.42 -16.01 1.15
N SER A 91 32.83 -16.35 0.01
CA SER A 91 33.27 -15.82 -1.28
C SER A 91 32.90 -14.34 -1.40
N GLY A 92 33.67 -13.58 -2.18
CA GLY A 92 33.53 -12.12 -2.33
C GLY A 92 34.74 -11.40 -1.74
N ASP A 93 34.80 -10.08 -1.91
CA ASP A 93 35.85 -9.23 -1.32
C ASP A 93 35.29 -8.17 -0.36
N GLY A 94 33.96 -8.10 -0.23
CA GLY A 94 33.26 -7.12 0.60
C GLY A 94 33.27 -5.70 0.04
N ILE A 95 33.93 -5.45 -1.09
CA ILE A 95 34.11 -4.12 -1.66
C ILE A 95 33.44 -4.06 -3.03
N SER A 96 33.98 -4.78 -4.01
CA SER A 96 33.44 -4.85 -5.36
C SER A 96 32.35 -5.92 -5.49
N SER A 97 32.47 -7.00 -4.70
CA SER A 97 31.49 -8.06 -4.57
C SER A 97 31.21 -8.30 -3.08
N PRO A 98 29.95 -8.22 -2.63
CA PRO A 98 29.61 -8.49 -1.25
C PRO A 98 30.00 -9.94 -0.86
N PHE A 99 30.37 -10.13 0.39
CA PHE A 99 30.60 -11.46 0.95
C PHE A 99 29.29 -12.26 0.95
N LYS A 100 29.30 -13.45 0.34
CA LYS A 100 28.13 -14.35 0.31
C LYS A 100 28.11 -15.20 1.56
N ILE A 101 27.23 -14.86 2.49
CA ILE A 101 27.10 -15.52 3.79
C ILE A 101 26.04 -16.61 3.69
N THR A 102 26.46 -17.86 3.87
CA THR A 102 25.61 -19.06 3.72
C THR A 102 25.42 -19.84 5.02
N ASN A 103 26.18 -19.51 6.06
CA ASN A 103 26.17 -20.21 7.36
C ASN A 103 26.71 -19.33 8.49
N ALA A 104 26.56 -19.81 9.73
CA ALA A 104 26.93 -19.09 10.96
C ALA A 104 28.43 -18.79 11.08
N VAL A 105 29.32 -19.71 10.66
CA VAL A 105 30.78 -19.52 10.73
C VAL A 105 31.21 -18.35 9.83
N GLN A 106 30.62 -18.25 8.63
CA GLN A 106 30.88 -17.14 7.72
C GLN A 106 30.36 -15.81 8.26
N LEU A 107 29.18 -15.81 8.90
CA LEU A 107 28.63 -14.61 9.54
C LEU A 107 29.49 -14.17 10.73
N ALA A 108 29.96 -15.12 11.54
CA ALA A 108 30.86 -14.87 12.66
C ALA A 108 32.22 -14.30 12.20
N TRP A 109 32.78 -14.84 11.12
CA TRP A 109 33.98 -14.27 10.47
C TRP A 109 33.73 -12.83 10.00
N PHE A 110 32.59 -12.57 9.35
CA PHE A 110 32.25 -11.23 8.88
C PHE A 110 32.14 -10.24 10.04
N ALA A 111 31.47 -10.63 11.12
CA ALA A 111 31.39 -9.84 12.35
C ALA A 111 32.76 -9.53 12.94
N TYR A 112 33.64 -10.54 13.02
CA TYR A 112 35.02 -10.35 13.46
C TYR A 112 35.77 -9.36 12.56
N ALA A 113 35.75 -9.55 11.24
CA ALA A 113 36.46 -8.69 10.28
C ALA A 113 36.02 -7.23 10.35
N VAL A 114 34.71 -6.96 10.45
CA VAL A 114 34.17 -5.61 10.67
C VAL A 114 34.70 -5.01 11.98
N ASN A 115 34.69 -5.80 13.05
CA ASN A 115 35.15 -5.35 14.37
C ASN A 115 36.67 -5.15 14.46
N GLN A 116 37.45 -5.59 13.45
CA GLN A 116 38.87 -5.26 13.27
C GLN A 116 39.11 -3.98 12.44
N GLY A 117 38.04 -3.27 12.07
CA GLY A 117 38.13 -1.98 11.36
C GLY A 117 37.70 -2.02 9.89
N ASN A 118 37.29 -3.19 9.37
CA ASN A 118 36.74 -3.29 8.01
C ASN A 118 35.26 -2.90 7.95
N THR A 119 34.92 -1.72 8.48
CA THR A 119 33.53 -1.31 8.76
C THR A 119 32.66 -1.11 7.53
N GLY A 120 33.28 -0.91 6.36
CA GLY A 120 32.60 -0.72 5.07
C GLY A 120 32.42 -2.00 4.24
N TYR A 121 32.81 -3.18 4.75
CA TYR A 121 32.59 -4.43 4.03
C TYR A 121 31.10 -4.70 3.82
N ASN A 122 30.75 -5.15 2.63
CA ASN A 122 29.40 -5.50 2.24
C ASN A 122 29.17 -7.01 2.36
N ALA A 123 27.97 -7.40 2.80
CA ALA A 123 27.54 -8.79 2.90
C ALA A 123 26.19 -9.02 2.22
N GLN A 124 26.00 -10.23 1.70
CA GLN A 124 24.72 -10.74 1.26
C GLN A 124 24.43 -12.06 1.97
N ILE A 125 23.33 -12.09 2.73
CA ILE A 125 22.82 -13.31 3.37
C ILE A 125 22.10 -14.13 2.31
N MET A 126 22.46 -15.40 2.18
CA MET A 126 21.99 -16.26 1.09
C MET A 126 21.00 -17.32 1.56
N ASN A 127 21.11 -17.76 2.81
CA ASN A 127 20.31 -18.83 3.40
C ASN A 127 19.95 -18.50 4.84
N VAL A 128 18.97 -19.21 5.40
CA VAL A 128 18.70 -19.19 6.85
C VAL A 128 19.98 -19.52 7.62
N ILE A 129 20.26 -18.76 8.68
CA ILE A 129 21.46 -18.91 9.51
C ILE A 129 21.04 -19.25 10.94
N ASP A 130 21.49 -20.41 11.44
CA ASP A 130 21.31 -20.79 12.83
C ASP A 130 22.55 -20.46 13.68
N LEU A 131 22.40 -19.55 14.66
CA LEU A 131 23.46 -19.13 15.57
C LEU A 131 23.53 -19.95 16.88
N ALA A 132 22.80 -21.07 16.99
CA ALA A 132 22.89 -21.98 18.14
C ALA A 132 24.32 -22.50 18.34
N GLY A 133 25.03 -22.83 17.25
CA GLY A 133 26.42 -23.28 17.28
C GLY A 133 26.61 -24.73 17.71
N GLY A 134 25.78 -25.63 17.19
CA GLY A 134 25.82 -27.08 17.49
C GLY A 134 27.19 -27.72 17.31
N ASP A 135 27.94 -27.32 16.26
CA ASP A 135 29.30 -27.81 16.00
C ASP A 135 30.36 -27.32 17.00
N TYR A 136 29.97 -26.45 17.93
CA TYR A 136 30.84 -25.72 18.86
C TYR A 136 30.30 -25.77 20.30
N ALA A 137 29.59 -26.85 20.66
CA ALA A 137 28.97 -27.08 21.96
C ALA A 137 27.86 -26.08 22.36
N GLY A 138 27.25 -25.39 21.39
CA GLY A 138 26.03 -24.63 21.59
C GLY A 138 24.76 -25.45 21.32
N THR A 139 23.62 -24.97 21.82
CA THR A 139 22.29 -25.56 21.62
C THR A 139 21.26 -24.45 21.45
N ALA A 140 20.03 -24.77 21.05
CA ALA A 140 18.96 -23.76 20.98
C ALA A 140 18.67 -23.11 22.36
N ASP A 141 18.67 -23.90 23.43
CA ASP A 141 18.43 -23.40 24.80
C ASP A 141 19.62 -22.61 25.38
N GLN A 142 20.82 -22.88 24.86
CA GLN A 142 22.05 -22.20 25.24
C GLN A 142 22.87 -21.95 23.97
N PRO A 143 22.52 -20.93 23.16
CA PRO A 143 23.29 -20.60 21.96
C PRO A 143 24.71 -20.15 22.32
N LEU A 144 25.61 -20.04 21.33
CA LEU A 144 26.87 -19.34 21.57
C LEU A 144 26.62 -17.84 21.70
N ALA A 145 27.40 -17.17 22.55
CA ALA A 145 27.34 -15.73 22.67
C ALA A 145 27.75 -15.05 21.35
N TRP A 146 26.93 -14.09 20.91
CA TRP A 146 27.20 -13.26 19.74
C TRP A 146 27.90 -11.96 20.15
N THR A 147 28.93 -11.58 19.41
CA THR A 147 29.51 -10.22 19.48
C THR A 147 28.91 -9.40 18.34
N PRO A 148 28.23 -8.29 18.63
CA PRO A 148 27.57 -7.47 17.60
C PRO A 148 28.53 -7.02 16.50
N ILE A 149 28.00 -6.94 15.26
CA ILE A 149 28.71 -6.37 14.12
C ILE A 149 28.78 -4.85 14.30
N GLY A 150 29.99 -4.29 14.23
CA GLY A 150 30.21 -2.89 14.56
C GLY A 150 29.91 -2.61 16.03
N LYS A 151 30.58 -3.36 16.92
CA LYS A 151 30.30 -3.44 18.35
C LYS A 151 30.35 -2.12 19.13
N THR A 152 31.02 -1.09 18.61
CA THR A 152 31.19 0.21 19.27
C THR A 152 31.13 1.33 18.24
N ALA A 153 30.96 2.57 18.69
CA ALA A 153 31.02 3.75 17.82
C ALA A 153 32.32 3.85 16.98
N SER A 154 33.47 3.42 17.52
CA SER A 154 34.76 3.41 16.79
C SER A 154 34.86 2.35 15.70
N THR A 155 33.97 1.36 15.72
CA THR A 155 33.88 0.28 14.74
C THR A 155 32.51 0.26 14.06
N ALA A 156 31.78 1.38 14.10
CA ALA A 156 30.42 1.45 13.59
C ALA A 156 30.36 0.97 12.13
N TYR A 157 29.44 0.05 11.85
CA TYR A 157 29.28 -0.54 10.55
C TYR A 157 28.69 0.48 9.58
N THR A 158 29.29 0.60 8.39
CA THR A 158 28.94 1.58 7.34
C THR A 158 28.63 0.92 5.99
N GLY A 159 28.84 -0.39 5.87
CA GLY A 159 28.57 -1.17 4.67
C GLY A 159 27.10 -1.58 4.52
N SER A 160 26.82 -2.41 3.51
CA SER A 160 25.49 -2.99 3.26
C SER A 160 25.41 -4.44 3.70
N CYS A 161 24.33 -4.83 4.36
CA CYS A 161 24.05 -6.24 4.69
C CYS A 161 22.62 -6.55 4.29
N LYS A 162 22.46 -7.33 3.22
CA LYS A 162 21.15 -7.56 2.58
C LYS A 162 20.88 -9.03 2.37
N SER A 163 19.63 -9.45 2.29
CA SER A 163 19.29 -10.76 1.76
C SER A 163 19.48 -10.87 0.23
N GLU A 164 19.42 -12.08 -0.29
CA GLU A 164 19.37 -12.31 -1.73
C GLU A 164 17.99 -11.97 -2.33
N GLY A 165 18.00 -11.13 -3.37
CA GLY A 165 16.81 -10.78 -4.14
C GLY A 165 15.76 -10.03 -3.31
N ALA A 166 14.48 -10.36 -3.53
CA ALA A 166 13.34 -9.76 -2.83
C ALA A 166 12.90 -10.55 -1.59
N GLN A 167 13.57 -11.66 -1.26
CA GLN A 167 13.20 -12.53 -0.14
C GLN A 167 13.77 -12.00 1.17
N VAL A 168 13.10 -12.26 2.28
CA VAL A 168 13.64 -12.01 3.62
C VAL A 168 14.23 -13.31 4.14
N ILE A 169 15.43 -13.25 4.71
CA ILE A 169 16.14 -14.41 5.23
C ILE A 169 16.25 -14.32 6.74
N GLN A 170 15.88 -15.41 7.41
CA GLN A 170 15.86 -15.52 8.87
C GLN A 170 17.24 -15.87 9.42
N ILE A 171 17.58 -15.28 10.57
CA ILE A 171 18.69 -15.65 11.43
C ILE A 171 18.10 -16.06 12.78
N ASP A 172 18.39 -17.30 13.17
CA ASP A 172 17.85 -17.96 14.35
C ASP A 172 18.85 -17.98 15.50
N ASN A 173 18.34 -18.12 16.73
CA ASN A 173 19.13 -18.37 17.94
C ASN A 173 20.20 -17.30 18.23
N LEU A 174 19.96 -16.05 17.82
CA LEU A 174 20.83 -14.92 18.16
C LEU A 174 20.81 -14.70 19.68
N SER A 175 21.96 -14.85 20.34
CA SER A 175 22.10 -14.65 21.78
C SER A 175 23.12 -13.56 22.10
N VAL A 176 22.66 -12.40 22.58
CA VAL A 176 23.50 -11.27 22.99
C VAL A 176 23.23 -10.92 24.44
N ASN A 177 24.27 -10.78 25.25
CA ASN A 177 24.17 -10.25 26.62
C ASN A 177 25.38 -9.37 26.91
N THR A 178 25.20 -8.06 26.84
CA THR A 178 26.27 -7.07 27.03
C THR A 178 25.77 -5.88 27.84
N ALA A 179 26.69 -5.08 28.39
CA ALA A 179 26.32 -3.79 28.98
C ALA A 179 25.91 -2.81 27.88
N GLY A 180 26.71 -2.65 26.82
CA GLY A 180 26.48 -1.61 25.82
C GLY A 180 25.44 -1.98 24.76
N GLU A 181 25.89 -1.93 23.52
CA GLU A 181 25.10 -2.08 22.31
C GLU A 181 24.80 -3.54 22.02
N ALA A 182 23.54 -3.96 22.13
CA ALA A 182 23.09 -5.32 21.87
C ALA A 182 22.22 -5.43 20.61
N GLY A 183 22.53 -6.43 19.78
CA GLY A 183 21.80 -6.76 18.56
C GLY A 183 22.67 -7.60 17.62
N LEU A 184 22.13 -7.96 16.44
CA LEU A 184 22.96 -8.50 15.36
C LEU A 184 24.07 -7.49 15.02
N PHE A 185 23.69 -6.21 14.92
CA PHE A 185 24.57 -5.06 14.81
C PHE A 185 24.61 -4.28 16.14
N GLY A 186 25.78 -3.79 16.52
CA GLY A 186 25.92 -2.87 17.65
C GLY A 186 25.58 -1.45 17.20
N PHE A 187 26.39 -0.93 16.29
CA PHE A 187 26.32 0.46 15.85
C PHE A 187 26.30 0.54 14.33
N LEU A 188 25.22 1.09 13.77
CA LEU A 188 25.10 1.44 12.35
C LEU A 188 25.32 2.94 12.17
N ALA A 189 26.18 3.32 11.23
CA ALA A 189 26.50 4.72 10.95
C ALA A 189 26.66 4.98 9.44
N GLY A 190 26.70 6.26 9.07
CA GLY A 190 26.94 6.67 7.68
C GLY A 190 25.91 6.07 6.73
N SER A 191 26.38 5.56 5.60
CA SER A 191 25.53 4.96 4.56
C SER A 191 25.20 3.48 4.80
N ALA A 192 25.21 3.01 6.05
CA ALA A 192 24.88 1.61 6.33
C ALA A 192 23.47 1.27 5.83
N ASP A 193 23.33 0.15 5.14
CA ASP A 193 22.09 -0.28 4.49
C ASP A 193 21.79 -1.74 4.81
N ILE A 194 20.89 -1.94 5.78
CA ILE A 194 20.48 -3.24 6.27
C ILE A 194 19.09 -3.55 5.74
N SER A 195 18.94 -4.65 5.00
CA SER A 195 17.61 -5.02 4.51
C SER A 195 17.36 -6.51 4.31
N GLY A 196 16.08 -6.90 4.46
CA GLY A 196 15.65 -8.26 4.20
C GLY A 196 16.13 -9.29 5.22
N ILE A 197 16.34 -8.87 6.47
CA ILE A 197 16.81 -9.74 7.56
C ILE A 197 15.68 -9.96 8.57
N GLY A 198 15.37 -11.21 8.86
CA GLY A 198 14.48 -11.62 9.94
C GLY A 198 15.26 -12.17 11.11
N ILE A 199 14.87 -11.84 12.35
CA ILE A 199 15.41 -12.47 13.56
C ILE A 199 14.30 -13.30 14.22
N ALA A 200 14.61 -14.55 14.57
CA ALA A 200 13.72 -15.41 15.34
C ALA A 200 14.49 -16.18 16.42
N ASP A 201 13.77 -16.70 17.41
CA ASP A 201 14.33 -17.47 18.54
C ASP A 201 15.53 -16.79 19.22
N ALA A 202 15.51 -15.45 19.27
CA ALA A 202 16.62 -14.66 19.80
C ALA A 202 16.41 -14.23 21.25
N SER A 203 17.52 -14.02 21.95
CA SER A 203 17.59 -13.39 23.27
C SER A 203 18.64 -12.28 23.22
N VAL A 204 18.18 -11.03 23.19
CA VAL A 204 19.04 -9.86 23.07
C VAL A 204 18.91 -8.99 24.32
N THR A 205 19.97 -8.90 25.11
CA THR A 205 20.03 -8.11 26.33
C THR A 205 21.16 -7.09 26.30
N GLY A 206 20.82 -5.80 26.48
CA GLY A 206 21.77 -4.67 26.48
C GLY A 206 21.23 -3.46 27.23
N ASP A 207 22.06 -2.45 27.48
CA ASP A 207 21.57 -1.13 27.92
C ASP A 207 20.87 -0.45 26.74
N THR A 208 21.47 -0.50 25.55
CA THR A 208 20.78 -0.17 24.29
C THR A 208 20.64 -1.44 23.46
N ALA A 209 19.41 -1.84 23.15
CA ALA A 209 19.13 -3.16 22.57
C ALA A 209 18.08 -3.11 21.47
N GLY A 210 18.38 -3.78 20.36
CA GLY A 210 17.40 -4.14 19.34
C GLY A 210 17.85 -5.35 18.56
N ALA A 211 16.91 -6.19 18.12
CA ALA A 211 17.27 -7.47 17.52
C ALA A 211 18.13 -7.31 16.26
N ILE A 212 17.81 -6.31 15.42
CA ILE A 212 18.62 -5.97 14.25
C ILE A 212 19.81 -5.11 14.65
N ALA A 213 19.59 -3.99 15.34
CA ALA A 213 20.67 -3.08 15.72
C ALA A 213 20.47 -2.42 17.08
N ALA A 214 21.53 -2.17 17.84
CA ALA A 214 21.40 -1.34 19.03
C ALA A 214 21.21 0.14 18.66
N GLN A 215 22.09 0.70 17.82
CA GLN A 215 22.05 2.11 17.42
C GLN A 215 22.03 2.29 15.89
N VAL A 216 21.18 3.21 15.43
CA VAL A 216 21.05 3.60 14.01
C VAL A 216 21.28 5.10 13.90
N THR A 217 22.37 5.51 13.25
CA THR A 217 22.71 6.93 13.10
C THR A 217 23.40 7.26 11.77
N GLY A 218 23.73 8.53 11.54
CA GLY A 218 24.50 9.00 10.40
C GLY A 218 23.86 8.77 9.04
N ASN A 219 22.53 8.74 8.97
CA ASN A 219 21.71 8.34 7.81
C ASN A 219 21.69 6.84 7.48
N ALA A 220 22.10 5.98 8.41
CA ALA A 220 21.96 4.53 8.26
C ALA A 220 20.48 4.12 8.12
N VAL A 221 20.23 3.07 7.34
CA VAL A 221 18.87 2.59 7.03
C VAL A 221 18.72 1.13 7.42
N ILE A 222 17.64 0.83 8.15
CA ILE A 222 17.11 -0.52 8.30
C ILE A 222 15.78 -0.59 7.53
N SER A 223 15.65 -1.56 6.63
CA SER A 223 14.39 -1.73 5.88
C SER A 223 14.01 -3.17 5.55
N LYS A 224 12.71 -3.47 5.49
CA LYS A 224 12.22 -4.84 5.19
C LYS A 224 12.81 -5.90 6.13
N CYS A 225 12.95 -5.54 7.41
CA CYS A 225 13.46 -6.43 8.45
C CYS A 225 12.39 -6.75 9.48
N TYR A 226 12.50 -7.91 10.12
CA TYR A 226 11.63 -8.26 11.24
C TYR A 226 12.34 -8.82 12.45
N ASN A 227 11.63 -8.77 13.58
CA ASN A 227 11.98 -9.48 14.79
C ASN A 227 10.80 -10.32 15.30
N ARG A 228 11.12 -11.53 15.76
CA ARG A 228 10.28 -12.43 16.58
C ARG A 228 10.99 -12.98 17.81
N GLY A 229 12.21 -12.53 18.06
CA GLY A 229 12.95 -12.85 19.28
C GLY A 229 12.67 -11.86 20.40
N ASN A 230 13.12 -12.21 21.60
CA ASN A 230 12.94 -11.37 22.78
C ASN A 230 14.09 -10.36 22.90
N VAL A 231 13.75 -9.12 23.30
CA VAL A 231 14.72 -8.05 23.50
C VAL A 231 14.48 -7.43 24.88
N SER A 232 15.53 -7.32 25.69
CA SER A 232 15.43 -6.82 27.07
C SER A 232 16.54 -5.85 27.45
N ALA A 233 16.23 -4.97 28.39
CA ALA A 233 17.22 -4.16 29.08
C ALA A 233 17.99 -5.01 30.09
N ARG A 234 19.25 -4.63 30.33
CA ARG A 234 20.06 -5.25 31.39
C ARG A 234 19.68 -4.79 32.80
N GLY A 235 19.16 -3.58 32.97
CA GLY A 235 18.69 -3.06 34.27
C GLY A 235 19.65 -2.13 35.03
N GLY A 236 20.90 -1.97 34.56
CA GLY A 236 21.97 -1.29 35.31
C GLY A 236 22.34 0.13 34.87
N ALA A 237 21.71 0.66 33.83
CA ALA A 237 21.95 2.00 33.29
C ALA A 237 20.71 2.50 32.54
N ASP A 238 20.79 3.72 31.98
CA ASP A 238 19.77 4.23 31.07
C ASP A 238 19.61 3.30 29.87
N SER A 239 18.37 2.97 29.52
CA SER A 239 18.10 1.96 28.50
C SER A 239 17.18 2.41 27.37
N TYR A 240 17.50 1.92 26.17
CA TYR A 240 16.73 2.07 24.95
C TYR A 240 16.52 0.70 24.34
N VAL A 241 15.31 0.18 24.42
CA VAL A 241 14.99 -1.20 24.02
C VAL A 241 13.90 -1.19 22.95
N GLY A 242 14.20 -1.68 21.76
CA GLY A 242 13.18 -1.83 20.71
C GLY A 242 13.24 -3.17 20.00
N GLY A 243 12.12 -3.63 19.45
CA GLY A 243 12.08 -4.90 18.73
C GLY A 243 13.03 -4.93 17.52
N ILE A 244 13.14 -3.84 16.78
CA ILE A 244 14.06 -3.70 15.64
C ILE A 244 15.35 -3.00 16.06
N ALA A 245 15.23 -1.83 16.70
CA ALA A 245 16.39 -1.08 17.14
C ALA A 245 16.27 -0.47 18.54
N GLY A 246 17.38 -0.33 19.25
CA GLY A 246 17.38 0.38 20.53
C GLY A 246 17.17 1.89 20.34
N LYS A 247 18.12 2.56 19.70
CA LYS A 247 18.16 4.01 19.54
C LYS A 247 18.33 4.42 18.07
N VAL A 248 17.54 5.41 17.63
CA VAL A 248 17.61 6.01 16.29
C VAL A 248 17.90 7.51 16.42
N ALA A 249 18.96 7.99 15.77
CA ALA A 249 19.45 9.37 15.88
C ALA A 249 20.13 9.82 14.56
N GLY A 250 20.57 11.08 14.44
CA GLY A 250 21.48 11.52 13.38
C GLY A 250 21.07 11.18 11.95
N GLY A 251 19.78 11.30 11.60
CA GLY A 251 19.27 10.93 10.27
C GLY A 251 18.99 9.44 10.06
N GLY A 252 19.25 8.60 11.06
CA GLY A 252 18.95 7.17 11.02
C GLY A 252 17.48 6.89 10.70
N THR A 253 17.24 5.86 9.89
CA THR A 253 15.90 5.53 9.38
C THR A 253 15.57 4.07 9.60
N ILE A 254 14.38 3.80 10.16
CA ILE A 254 13.75 2.49 10.15
C ILE A 254 12.49 2.59 9.28
N LYS A 255 12.40 1.75 8.24
CA LYS A 255 11.25 1.78 7.34
C LYS A 255 10.81 0.40 6.88
N ASP A 256 9.52 0.21 6.64
CA ASP A 256 9.02 -1.04 6.07
C ASP A 256 9.41 -2.28 6.91
N CYS A 257 9.42 -2.17 8.25
CA CYS A 257 9.83 -3.24 9.18
C CYS A 257 8.65 -3.71 10.05
N TYR A 258 8.73 -4.91 10.63
CA TYR A 258 7.77 -5.33 11.64
C TYR A 258 8.38 -6.07 12.82
N ASN A 259 7.80 -5.88 14.01
CA ASN A 259 8.14 -6.66 15.19
C ASN A 259 6.92 -7.49 15.61
N MET A 260 7.05 -8.81 15.70
CA MET A 260 5.91 -9.68 15.86
C MET A 260 6.15 -10.81 16.85
N ASP A 261 5.15 -11.18 17.65
CA ASP A 261 5.20 -12.34 18.54
C ASP A 261 6.43 -12.34 19.49
N SER A 262 6.80 -11.17 20.00
CA SER A 262 8.02 -10.94 20.77
C SER A 262 7.74 -10.32 22.14
N THR A 263 8.55 -10.63 23.15
CA THR A 263 8.58 -9.87 24.42
C THR A 263 9.69 -8.84 24.40
N ILE A 264 9.30 -7.55 24.54
CA ILE A 264 10.20 -6.40 24.61
C ILE A 264 10.10 -5.77 26.00
N THR A 265 11.20 -5.80 26.76
CA THR A 265 11.20 -5.40 28.17
C THR A 265 12.29 -4.39 28.48
N GLY A 266 11.91 -3.16 28.77
CA GLY A 266 12.74 -2.16 29.43
C GLY A 266 12.74 -2.32 30.95
N SER A 267 13.90 -2.16 31.55
CA SER A 267 14.09 -2.15 32.99
C SER A 267 15.33 -1.32 33.28
N ALA A 268 15.21 -0.37 34.19
CA ALA A 268 16.32 0.48 34.60
C ALA A 268 16.05 1.00 36.02
N ALA A 269 16.53 0.27 37.04
CA ALA A 269 16.29 0.65 38.43
C ALA A 269 17.05 1.95 38.76
N GLY A 270 16.32 3.06 38.96
CA GLY A 270 16.91 4.38 39.23
C GLY A 270 17.46 5.10 37.99
N HIS A 271 17.10 4.64 36.79
CA HIS A 271 17.61 5.12 35.49
C HIS A 271 16.46 5.33 34.50
N ALA A 272 16.71 6.04 33.40
CA ALA A 272 15.72 6.20 32.34
C ALA A 272 15.56 4.88 31.55
N SER A 273 14.34 4.53 31.18
CA SER A 273 14.06 3.33 30.37
C SER A 273 13.02 3.67 29.31
N TYR A 274 13.38 3.49 28.05
CA TYR A 274 12.52 3.75 26.90
C TYR A 274 12.37 2.47 26.09
N THR A 275 11.12 2.04 25.90
CA THR A 275 10.82 0.77 25.24
C THR A 275 9.78 0.93 24.16
N GLY A 276 10.05 0.42 22.96
CA GLY A 276 9.10 0.45 21.86
C GLY A 276 9.01 -0.87 21.10
N GLY A 277 7.84 -1.16 20.51
CA GLY A 277 7.68 -2.35 19.67
C GLY A 277 8.64 -2.36 18.47
N ILE A 278 8.97 -1.19 17.91
CA ILE A 278 9.95 -1.06 16.82
C ILE A 278 11.26 -0.46 17.32
N ALA A 279 11.19 0.71 17.99
CA ALA A 279 12.37 1.44 18.44
C ALA A 279 12.26 1.83 19.92
N GLY A 280 13.33 1.67 20.70
CA GLY A 280 13.37 2.15 22.09
C GLY A 280 13.24 3.67 22.17
N GLY A 281 14.02 4.40 21.36
CA GLY A 281 13.92 5.85 21.26
C GLY A 281 14.36 6.41 19.92
N VAL A 282 13.61 7.39 19.43
CA VAL A 282 13.96 8.26 18.29
C VAL A 282 14.36 9.61 18.87
N THR A 283 15.66 9.87 18.97
CA THR A 283 16.18 10.89 19.90
C THR A 283 16.52 12.23 19.25
N GLU A 284 16.42 12.34 17.93
CA GLU A 284 16.72 13.55 17.16
C GLU A 284 15.69 13.76 16.04
N ALA A 285 15.37 15.02 15.74
CA ALA A 285 14.34 15.40 14.75
C ALA A 285 14.62 14.97 13.30
N SER A 286 15.85 14.57 12.99
CA SER A 286 16.24 14.05 11.68
C SER A 286 16.02 12.54 11.53
N ALA A 287 15.81 11.81 12.64
CA ALA A 287 15.60 10.37 12.62
C ALA A 287 14.15 10.01 12.26
N ILE A 288 13.94 8.89 11.56
CA ILE A 288 12.63 8.54 10.98
C ILE A 288 12.27 7.09 11.33
N VAL A 289 11.02 6.88 11.76
CA VAL A 289 10.39 5.55 11.80
C VAL A 289 9.11 5.60 10.99
N GLN A 290 9.02 4.80 9.93
CA GLN A 290 7.87 4.87 9.02
C GLN A 290 7.43 3.51 8.48
N SER A 291 6.16 3.37 8.14
CA SER A 291 5.66 2.17 7.44
C SER A 291 5.98 0.88 8.20
N CYS A 292 5.87 0.89 9.53
CA CYS A 292 6.22 -0.25 10.38
C CYS A 292 5.03 -0.75 11.20
N TYR A 293 5.06 -1.98 11.69
CA TYR A 293 4.06 -2.41 12.67
C TYR A 293 4.61 -3.29 13.79
N HIS A 294 3.96 -3.21 14.95
CA HIS A 294 4.12 -4.17 16.04
C HIS A 294 2.83 -4.97 16.24
N ALA A 295 2.92 -6.30 16.37
CA ALA A 295 1.74 -7.12 16.62
C ALA A 295 2.07 -8.44 17.31
N ASN A 296 1.14 -8.98 18.09
CA ASN A 296 1.26 -10.28 18.75
C ASN A 296 0.04 -11.10 18.34
N ARG A 297 0.22 -12.11 17.49
CA ARG A 297 -0.89 -12.88 16.88
C ARG A 297 -0.91 -14.36 17.25
N THR A 298 0.20 -14.92 17.72
CA THR A 298 0.21 -16.31 18.17
C THR A 298 -0.48 -16.41 19.54
N GLY A 299 -1.63 -17.11 19.58
CA GLY A 299 -2.47 -17.31 20.76
C GLY A 299 -1.85 -18.17 21.89
N GLY A 300 -0.53 -18.14 22.05
CA GLY A 300 0.24 -18.84 23.07
C GLY A 300 1.49 -18.09 23.56
N ALA A 301 1.96 -17.05 22.86
CA ALA A 301 2.99 -16.15 23.35
C ALA A 301 2.35 -14.79 23.65
N SER A 302 2.33 -14.39 24.93
CA SER A 302 1.98 -13.02 25.32
C SER A 302 3.16 -12.10 24.97
N GLY A 303 3.35 -11.85 23.68
CA GLY A 303 4.24 -10.77 23.27
C GLY A 303 3.76 -9.46 23.90
N SER A 304 4.70 -8.62 24.32
CA SER A 304 4.38 -7.43 25.10
C SER A 304 5.47 -6.39 24.96
N VAL A 305 5.09 -5.12 25.15
CA VAL A 305 6.03 -4.01 25.29
C VAL A 305 5.86 -3.44 26.69
N THR A 306 6.89 -3.59 27.52
CA THR A 306 6.88 -3.17 28.92
C THR A 306 8.13 -2.37 29.25
N SER A 307 8.02 -1.39 30.13
CA SER A 307 9.15 -0.56 30.57
C SER A 307 8.95 -0.15 32.03
N SER A 308 10.04 -0.07 32.81
CA SER A 308 10.02 0.63 34.10
C SER A 308 9.95 2.16 33.95
N GLY A 309 10.19 2.68 32.75
CA GLY A 309 10.07 4.09 32.37
C GLY A 309 8.93 4.30 31.38
N THR A 310 9.23 4.76 30.17
CA THR A 310 8.24 4.98 29.12
C THR A 310 8.16 3.78 28.19
N ALA A 311 6.95 3.33 27.91
CA ALA A 311 6.65 2.33 26.89
C ALA A 311 5.73 2.95 25.82
N GLY A 312 6.11 2.76 24.55
CA GLY A 312 5.28 3.08 23.40
C GLY A 312 5.09 1.83 22.55
N SER A 313 3.97 1.72 21.87
CA SER A 313 3.67 0.49 21.13
C SER A 313 4.53 0.36 19.87
N ILE A 314 5.01 1.48 19.34
CA ILE A 314 6.01 1.56 18.25
C ILE A 314 7.32 2.16 18.72
N VAL A 315 7.28 3.34 19.34
CA VAL A 315 8.48 4.06 19.82
C VAL A 315 8.32 4.45 21.27
N GLY A 316 9.27 4.09 22.12
CA GLY A 316 9.23 4.43 23.56
C GLY A 316 9.41 5.91 23.88
N MET A 317 10.29 6.59 23.15
CA MET A 317 10.50 8.04 23.23
C MET A 317 10.65 8.62 21.84
N THR A 318 9.89 9.65 21.50
CA THR A 318 9.99 10.31 20.20
C THR A 318 10.32 11.80 20.32
N ALA A 319 11.38 12.21 19.61
CA ALA A 319 11.72 13.60 19.31
C ALA A 319 11.46 13.95 17.84
N SER A 320 10.82 13.07 17.07
CA SER A 320 10.74 13.14 15.60
C SER A 320 9.48 12.49 15.01
N THR A 321 9.47 12.34 13.69
CA THR A 321 8.39 11.80 12.88
C THR A 321 8.34 10.28 12.99
N VAL A 322 7.22 9.82 13.54
CA VAL A 322 6.73 8.45 13.37
C VAL A 322 5.50 8.57 12.45
N GLN A 323 5.44 7.76 11.39
CA GLN A 323 4.35 7.86 10.41
C GLN A 323 3.95 6.51 9.83
N SER A 324 2.67 6.37 9.49
CA SER A 324 2.15 5.19 8.81
C SER A 324 2.48 3.90 9.56
N CYS A 325 2.49 3.95 10.89
CA CYS A 325 2.85 2.82 11.74
C CYS A 325 1.61 2.23 12.42
N TYR A 326 1.59 0.92 12.67
CA TYR A 326 0.47 0.23 13.28
C TYR A 326 0.86 -0.59 14.50
N SER A 327 0.02 -0.62 15.53
CA SER A 327 0.19 -1.52 16.67
C SER A 327 -1.11 -2.20 17.07
N ASP A 328 -1.03 -3.45 17.51
CA ASP A 328 -2.14 -4.21 18.11
C ASP A 328 -2.56 -3.69 19.51
N SER A 329 -1.75 -2.82 20.08
CA SER A 329 -1.92 -2.20 21.39
C SER A 329 -1.75 -0.68 21.28
N SER A 330 -2.40 0.05 22.18
CA SER A 330 -2.22 1.50 22.33
C SER A 330 -1.63 1.80 23.69
N LEU A 331 -0.47 2.46 23.70
CA LEU A 331 0.27 2.87 24.89
C LEU A 331 0.37 4.40 24.93
N ALA A 332 0.64 4.96 26.12
CA ALA A 332 0.58 6.40 26.35
C ALA A 332 1.48 7.23 25.40
N ALA A 333 2.66 6.69 25.05
CA ALA A 333 3.63 7.35 24.18
C ALA A 333 3.22 7.40 22.69
N ASP A 334 2.13 6.75 22.30
CA ASP A 334 1.67 6.69 20.90
C ASP A 334 0.89 7.95 20.47
N THR A 335 0.44 8.76 21.42
CA THR A 335 -0.45 9.90 21.16
C THR A 335 0.25 10.96 20.31
N GLY A 336 -0.28 11.22 19.11
CA GLY A 336 0.25 12.24 18.19
C GLY A 336 1.45 11.81 17.35
N ALA A 337 1.89 10.54 17.44
CA ALA A 337 3.08 10.02 16.79
C ALA A 337 2.79 9.28 15.46
N GLY A 338 1.67 9.52 14.77
CA GLY A 338 1.38 8.82 13.51
C GLY A 338 1.29 7.28 13.62
N VAL A 339 0.91 6.80 14.81
CA VAL A 339 0.65 5.39 15.13
C VAL A 339 -0.85 5.13 15.10
N PHE A 340 -1.26 4.09 14.39
CA PHE A 340 -2.65 3.66 14.24
C PHE A 340 -2.87 2.33 14.98
N LEU A 341 -4.06 2.16 15.56
CA LEU A 341 -4.45 0.85 16.09
C LEU A 341 -4.65 -0.11 14.91
N LEU A 342 -4.03 -1.28 15.01
CA LEU A 342 -4.20 -2.39 14.09
C LEU A 342 -5.62 -2.92 14.23
N LYS A 343 -6.36 -2.89 13.11
CA LYS A 343 -7.68 -3.49 12.99
C LYS A 343 -7.67 -4.47 11.83
N ASP A 344 -8.18 -5.66 12.10
CA ASP A 344 -8.19 -6.80 11.18
C ASP A 344 -9.55 -7.51 11.14
N SER A 345 -10.58 -6.88 11.74
CA SER A 345 -11.93 -7.43 11.84
C SER A 345 -12.68 -7.48 10.52
N SER A 346 -12.16 -6.83 9.46
CA SER A 346 -12.72 -6.84 8.12
C SER A 346 -11.62 -6.72 7.05
N ASN A 347 -11.97 -7.06 5.81
CA ASN A 347 -11.06 -6.86 4.67
C ASN A 347 -10.74 -5.38 4.45
N ASP A 348 -11.69 -4.48 4.68
CA ASP A 348 -11.49 -3.04 4.49
C ASP A 348 -10.44 -2.49 5.46
N GLU A 349 -10.43 -2.95 6.71
CA GLU A 349 -9.42 -2.53 7.70
C GLU A 349 -8.04 -3.12 7.36
N LEU A 350 -7.96 -4.39 6.93
CA LEU A 350 -6.72 -5.00 6.46
C LEU A 350 -6.16 -4.32 5.21
N GLN A 351 -7.02 -3.99 4.25
CA GLN A 351 -6.63 -3.29 3.03
C GLN A 351 -6.14 -1.88 3.39
N LYS A 352 -6.89 -1.14 4.20
CA LYS A 352 -6.49 0.20 4.66
C LYS A 352 -5.16 0.19 5.40
N MET A 353 -4.91 -0.82 6.24
CA MET A 353 -3.62 -1.00 6.90
C MET A 353 -2.50 -1.20 5.86
N THR A 354 -2.72 -2.06 4.87
CA THR A 354 -1.77 -2.32 3.79
C THR A 354 -1.47 -1.06 2.98
N ASP A 355 -2.48 -0.31 2.57
CA ASP A 355 -2.35 0.94 1.80
C ASP A 355 -1.63 2.03 2.61
N THR A 356 -1.97 2.15 3.90
CA THR A 356 -1.34 3.13 4.80
C THR A 356 0.13 2.81 5.01
N LEU A 357 0.49 1.53 5.20
CA LEU A 357 1.89 1.11 5.27
C LEU A 357 2.66 1.43 3.98
N ASN A 358 1.99 1.41 2.82
CA ASN A 358 2.57 1.87 1.56
C ASN A 358 2.55 3.39 1.38
N THR A 359 1.96 4.17 2.29
CA THR A 359 1.83 5.63 2.16
C THR A 359 2.86 6.38 3.00
N VAL A 360 3.60 7.29 2.36
CA VAL A 360 4.58 8.17 3.02
C VAL A 360 4.29 9.61 2.61
N ASN A 361 4.07 10.50 3.58
CA ASN A 361 3.80 11.93 3.34
C ASN A 361 2.62 12.16 2.39
N GLY A 362 1.57 11.34 2.53
CA GLY A 362 0.37 11.38 1.68
C GLY A 362 0.53 10.77 0.28
N THR A 363 1.72 10.25 -0.05
CA THR A 363 1.97 9.58 -1.34
C THR A 363 2.06 8.08 -1.15
N GLU A 364 1.17 7.32 -1.79
CA GLU A 364 1.18 5.85 -1.75
C GLU A 364 2.15 5.26 -2.77
N LYS A 365 2.94 4.28 -2.33
CA LYS A 365 3.77 3.41 -3.17
C LYS A 365 2.88 2.39 -3.89
N MET A 366 2.80 2.48 -5.21
CA MET A 366 1.97 1.61 -6.05
C MET A 366 2.83 0.77 -7.00
N LYS A 367 2.22 -0.20 -7.72
CA LYS A 367 2.90 -0.99 -8.76
C LYS A 367 4.22 -1.62 -8.24
N ALA A 368 5.32 -1.42 -8.96
CA ALA A 368 6.64 -1.94 -8.63
C ALA A 368 7.24 -1.33 -7.36
N ASP A 369 6.75 -0.16 -6.92
CA ASP A 369 7.23 0.50 -5.70
C ASP A 369 6.52 -0.03 -4.45
N ARG A 370 5.40 -0.75 -4.60
CA ARG A 370 4.62 -1.28 -3.49
C ARG A 370 5.46 -2.29 -2.68
N VAL A 371 5.46 -2.10 -1.37
CA VAL A 371 6.26 -2.90 -0.42
C VAL A 371 5.39 -3.86 0.37
N TRP A 372 4.21 -3.41 0.82
CA TRP A 372 3.31 -4.18 1.67
C TRP A 372 2.15 -4.75 0.87
N TYR A 373 1.82 -6.02 1.14
CA TYR A 373 0.78 -6.78 0.48
C TYR A 373 -0.07 -7.53 1.52
N THR A 374 -1.37 -7.67 1.26
CA THR A 374 -2.27 -8.50 2.09
C THR A 374 -1.86 -9.96 2.02
N THR A 375 -1.83 -10.68 3.14
CA THR A 375 -1.37 -12.08 3.21
C THR A 375 -2.47 -13.04 3.64
N LEU A 376 -2.22 -14.34 3.50
CA LEU A 376 -3.05 -15.40 4.07
C LEU A 376 -2.74 -15.61 5.56
N SER A 377 -3.70 -16.13 6.33
CA SER A 377 -3.49 -16.51 7.74
C SER A 377 -2.44 -17.60 7.93
N SER A 378 -2.22 -18.42 6.90
CA SER A 378 -1.20 -19.48 6.85
C SER A 378 0.20 -18.97 6.53
N GLU A 379 0.36 -17.71 6.11
CA GLU A 379 1.67 -17.11 5.89
C GLU A 379 2.31 -16.68 7.21
N GLY A 380 3.61 -16.39 7.18
CA GLY A 380 4.38 -16.06 8.37
C GLY A 380 3.85 -14.86 9.15
N THR A 381 3.19 -13.89 8.52
CA THR A 381 2.61 -12.72 9.19
C THR A 381 1.18 -12.96 9.70
N HIS A 382 0.68 -14.20 9.61
CA HIS A 382 -0.62 -14.63 10.13
C HIS A 382 -1.80 -13.78 9.61
N GLY A 383 -1.76 -13.36 8.34
CA GLY A 383 -2.77 -12.51 7.71
C GLY A 383 -2.53 -11.00 7.88
N LEU A 384 -1.44 -10.57 8.52
CA LEU A 384 -1.01 -9.17 8.51
C LEU A 384 -0.28 -8.83 7.22
N PRO A 385 -0.22 -7.55 6.84
CA PRO A 385 0.55 -7.13 5.69
C PRO A 385 1.98 -7.69 5.73
N GLY A 386 2.47 -8.21 4.60
CA GLY A 386 3.82 -8.77 4.45
C GLY A 386 4.45 -8.32 3.13
N TRP A 387 5.72 -8.68 2.90
CA TRP A 387 6.47 -8.18 1.74
C TRP A 387 6.42 -9.09 0.51
N THR A 388 6.01 -10.34 0.66
CA THR A 388 5.93 -11.27 -0.46
C THR A 388 4.86 -10.77 -1.43
N ALA A 389 5.30 -10.33 -2.62
CA ALA A 389 4.40 -9.89 -3.67
C ALA A 389 3.59 -11.08 -4.20
N PRO A 390 2.29 -10.88 -4.53
CA PRO A 390 1.52 -11.88 -5.26
C PRO A 390 2.05 -12.01 -6.69
N VAL A 391 1.70 -13.10 -7.37
CA VAL A 391 1.89 -13.21 -8.81
C VAL A 391 0.96 -12.21 -9.51
N THR A 392 1.54 -11.22 -10.18
CA THR A 392 0.78 -10.15 -10.83
C THR A 392 0.42 -10.52 -12.27
N VAL A 393 -0.84 -10.31 -12.64
CA VAL A 393 -1.34 -10.40 -14.02
C VAL A 393 -1.98 -9.06 -14.37
N GLU A 394 -1.50 -8.37 -15.39
CA GLU A 394 -2.10 -7.10 -15.84
C GLU A 394 -2.96 -7.33 -17.08
N VAL A 395 -4.17 -6.77 -17.06
CA VAL A 395 -5.11 -6.79 -18.18
C VAL A 395 -5.71 -5.40 -18.40
N THR A 396 -6.05 -5.09 -19.64
CA THR A 396 -6.66 -3.81 -20.00
C THR A 396 -8.13 -4.01 -20.37
N LEU A 397 -9.01 -3.28 -19.69
CA LEU A 397 -10.44 -3.21 -19.97
C LEU A 397 -10.73 -1.90 -20.69
N ASP A 398 -11.32 -1.99 -21.88
CA ASP A 398 -11.71 -0.83 -22.68
C ASP A 398 -13.22 -0.63 -22.65
N PRO A 399 -13.75 0.38 -21.92
CA PRO A 399 -15.18 0.65 -21.85
C PRO A 399 -15.83 1.03 -23.20
N SER A 400 -15.03 1.38 -24.22
CA SER A 400 -15.51 1.79 -25.55
C SER A 400 -15.75 0.61 -26.49
N ALA A 401 -15.15 -0.55 -26.22
CA ALA A 401 -15.31 -1.79 -26.99
C ALA A 401 -16.63 -2.53 -26.68
N ALA A 402 -17.61 -1.80 -26.15
CA ALA A 402 -18.84 -2.31 -25.55
C ALA A 402 -19.91 -2.69 -26.57
N ASP A 403 -20.66 -3.75 -26.27
CA ASP A 403 -21.94 -4.03 -26.91
C ASP A 403 -23.05 -3.41 -26.06
N ALA A 404 -23.43 -2.18 -26.40
CA ALA A 404 -24.48 -1.42 -25.72
C ALA A 404 -25.85 -2.14 -25.72
N GLY A 405 -26.07 -3.11 -26.60
CA GLY A 405 -27.30 -3.93 -26.65
C GLY A 405 -27.36 -5.06 -25.63
N ASN A 406 -26.22 -5.44 -25.03
CA ASN A 406 -26.09 -6.56 -24.09
C ASN A 406 -25.59 -6.17 -22.70
N ASN A 407 -25.44 -4.87 -22.42
CA ASN A 407 -24.90 -4.34 -21.16
C ASN A 407 -23.53 -4.93 -20.79
N VAL A 408 -22.65 -5.17 -21.76
CA VAL A 408 -21.27 -5.64 -21.54
C VAL A 408 -20.31 -4.58 -22.07
N TRP A 409 -19.45 -4.03 -21.21
CA TRP A 409 -18.69 -2.83 -21.56
C TRP A 409 -17.21 -3.00 -21.81
N GLY A 410 -16.59 -4.06 -21.31
CA GLY A 410 -15.21 -4.38 -21.64
C GLY A 410 -14.88 -5.81 -21.26
N ASN A 411 -14.02 -6.48 -22.01
CA ASN A 411 -13.52 -7.79 -21.63
C ASN A 411 -12.03 -7.90 -21.93
N ALA A 412 -11.34 -8.69 -21.13
CA ALA A 412 -9.93 -8.99 -21.31
C ALA A 412 -9.67 -10.47 -21.02
N VAL A 413 -8.82 -11.08 -21.84
CA VAL A 413 -8.29 -12.42 -21.57
C VAL A 413 -7.30 -12.33 -20.41
N VAL A 414 -7.42 -13.24 -19.46
CA VAL A 414 -6.49 -13.37 -18.33
C VAL A 414 -5.76 -14.70 -18.50
N SER A 415 -4.44 -14.67 -18.36
CA SER A 415 -3.59 -15.85 -18.43
C SER A 415 -2.70 -15.95 -17.20
N GLY A 416 -2.36 -17.17 -16.77
CA GLY A 416 -1.44 -17.39 -15.64
C GLY A 416 -2.12 -17.47 -14.26
N VAL A 417 -3.45 -17.37 -14.20
CA VAL A 417 -4.24 -17.63 -12.99
C VAL A 417 -4.83 -19.05 -13.07
N PRO A 418 -4.57 -19.94 -12.10
CA PRO A 418 -5.13 -21.29 -12.10
C PRO A 418 -6.66 -21.30 -12.00
N SER A 419 -7.31 -22.34 -12.54
CA SER A 419 -8.74 -22.58 -12.32
C SER A 419 -9.04 -22.97 -10.87
N GLY A 420 -10.25 -22.68 -10.39
CA GLY A 420 -10.66 -23.04 -9.03
C GLY A 420 -9.97 -22.23 -7.93
N THR A 421 -9.41 -21.06 -8.25
CA THR A 421 -8.86 -20.14 -7.25
C THR A 421 -9.94 -19.60 -6.32
N LEU A 422 -9.54 -19.22 -5.12
CA LEU A 422 -10.41 -18.61 -4.13
C LEU A 422 -10.33 -17.08 -4.21
N LEU A 423 -11.49 -16.41 -4.28
CA LEU A 423 -11.59 -14.96 -4.27
C LEU A 423 -11.28 -14.41 -2.87
N ARG A 424 -10.37 -13.44 -2.81
CA ARG A 424 -9.91 -12.81 -1.56
C ARG A 424 -10.47 -11.40 -1.40
N GLY A 425 -10.41 -10.61 -2.46
CA GLY A 425 -10.74 -9.19 -2.40
C GLY A 425 -10.91 -8.57 -3.78
N ILE A 426 -11.67 -7.48 -3.84
CA ILE A 426 -11.74 -6.59 -5.01
C ILE A 426 -11.63 -5.17 -4.47
N HIS A 427 -10.57 -4.47 -4.83
CA HIS A 427 -10.30 -3.12 -4.36
C HIS A 427 -9.73 -2.25 -5.48
N GLN A 428 -9.63 -0.94 -5.24
CA GLN A 428 -9.04 -0.01 -6.19
C GLN A 428 -7.65 0.38 -5.69
N GLU A 429 -6.68 0.40 -6.60
CA GLU A 429 -5.41 1.10 -6.36
C GLU A 429 -5.68 2.61 -6.36
N ASN A 430 -5.20 3.38 -5.38
CA ASN A 430 -5.55 4.81 -5.17
C ASN A 430 -4.99 5.78 -6.25
N SER A 431 -4.82 5.29 -7.47
CA SER A 431 -4.49 6.01 -8.71
C SER A 431 -5.58 6.96 -9.22
N SER A 432 -6.82 6.84 -8.73
CA SER A 432 -7.98 7.64 -9.17
C SER A 432 -8.71 8.26 -7.99
N SER A 433 -9.20 9.49 -8.17
CA SER A 433 -10.08 10.18 -7.22
C SER A 433 -11.52 9.65 -7.26
N ALA A 434 -11.87 8.83 -8.25
CA ALA A 434 -13.19 8.23 -8.34
C ALA A 434 -13.36 7.20 -7.22
N LYS A 435 -14.48 7.32 -6.48
CA LYS A 435 -14.87 6.32 -5.49
C LYS A 435 -15.05 4.96 -6.17
N PHE A 436 -14.84 3.88 -5.41
CA PHE A 436 -15.05 2.51 -5.89
C PHE A 436 -15.94 1.76 -4.90
N SER A 437 -16.91 1.02 -5.43
CA SER A 437 -17.69 0.04 -4.71
C SER A 437 -17.89 -1.16 -5.63
N PRO A 438 -17.34 -2.35 -5.30
CA PRO A 438 -17.68 -3.56 -6.03
C PRO A 438 -19.18 -3.79 -5.85
N THR A 439 -19.91 -3.80 -6.95
CA THR A 439 -21.37 -3.85 -6.97
C THR A 439 -21.81 -5.07 -7.77
N ALA A 440 -22.86 -5.76 -7.33
CA ALA A 440 -23.38 -6.92 -8.07
C ALA A 440 -23.75 -6.56 -9.51
N VAL A 441 -23.48 -7.48 -10.45
CA VAL A 441 -23.68 -7.26 -11.89
C VAL A 441 -25.13 -6.88 -12.19
N ASN A 442 -26.10 -7.53 -11.54
CA ASN A 442 -27.52 -7.25 -11.77
C ASN A 442 -27.94 -5.87 -11.27
N THR A 443 -27.35 -5.37 -10.18
CA THR A 443 -27.62 -4.03 -9.65
C THR A 443 -27.07 -2.95 -10.57
N VAL A 444 -25.87 -3.16 -11.11
CA VAL A 444 -25.28 -2.25 -12.10
C VAL A 444 -26.14 -2.23 -13.37
N LYS A 445 -26.57 -3.39 -13.86
CA LYS A 445 -27.47 -3.50 -15.02
C LYS A 445 -28.83 -2.84 -14.79
N SER A 446 -29.45 -3.02 -13.63
CA SER A 446 -30.75 -2.41 -13.33
C SER A 446 -30.70 -0.88 -13.27
N ASN A 447 -29.53 -0.31 -12.95
CA ASN A 447 -29.32 1.12 -12.85
C ASN A 447 -28.54 1.71 -14.04
N PHE A 448 -28.36 0.94 -15.12
CA PHE A 448 -27.61 1.32 -16.33
C PHE A 448 -27.99 2.72 -16.84
N SER A 449 -29.31 2.99 -16.91
CA SER A 449 -29.90 4.24 -17.42
C SER A 449 -30.27 5.24 -16.33
N THR A 450 -30.05 4.90 -15.07
CA THR A 450 -30.47 5.69 -13.90
C THR A 450 -29.31 6.46 -13.31
N TYR A 451 -28.13 5.83 -13.21
CA TYR A 451 -27.00 6.46 -12.53
C TYR A 451 -26.49 7.69 -13.26
N GLY A 452 -26.32 8.78 -12.51
CA GLY A 452 -25.52 9.93 -12.91
C GLY A 452 -24.03 9.62 -12.85
N THR A 453 -23.17 10.56 -13.24
CA THR A 453 -21.71 10.33 -13.32
C THR A 453 -21.10 9.90 -11.99
N ILE A 454 -21.63 10.36 -10.85
CA ILE A 454 -21.13 10.01 -9.50
C ILE A 454 -21.35 8.52 -9.22
N ASN A 455 -22.59 8.04 -9.31
CA ASN A 455 -22.90 6.64 -9.02
C ASN A 455 -22.44 5.71 -10.14
N ALA A 456 -22.37 6.18 -11.38
CA ALA A 456 -21.79 5.43 -12.48
C ALA A 456 -20.29 5.19 -12.26
N GLY A 457 -19.55 6.20 -11.80
CA GLY A 457 -18.14 6.09 -11.45
C GLY A 457 -17.90 5.24 -10.19
N LYS A 458 -18.81 5.31 -9.21
CA LYS A 458 -18.71 4.57 -7.95
C LYS A 458 -18.97 3.08 -8.11
N ASN A 459 -20.06 2.71 -8.78
CA ASN A 459 -20.60 1.35 -8.78
C ASN A 459 -20.15 0.63 -10.06
N LEU A 460 -19.13 -0.21 -9.93
CA LEU A 460 -18.61 -1.05 -11.02
C LEU A 460 -18.76 -2.52 -10.63
N ALA A 461 -18.99 -3.38 -11.62
CA ALA A 461 -19.01 -4.82 -11.43
C ALA A 461 -18.01 -5.52 -12.34
N LEU A 462 -17.47 -6.61 -11.85
CA LEU A 462 -16.63 -7.54 -12.59
C LEU A 462 -17.25 -8.92 -12.56
N SER A 463 -17.14 -9.65 -13.67
CA SER A 463 -17.39 -11.09 -13.72
C SER A 463 -16.18 -11.84 -14.27
N ALA A 464 -16.04 -13.09 -13.86
CA ALA A 464 -14.91 -13.95 -14.19
C ALA A 464 -15.31 -15.14 -15.06
N GLY A 465 -14.38 -15.53 -15.94
CA GLY A 465 -14.47 -16.69 -16.81
C GLY A 465 -15.42 -16.51 -18.00
N THR A 466 -15.52 -17.57 -18.82
CA THR A 466 -16.42 -17.61 -19.98
C THR A 466 -17.90 -17.67 -19.56
N GLY A 467 -18.18 -18.22 -18.37
CA GLY A 467 -19.52 -18.26 -17.77
C GLY A 467 -20.00 -16.96 -17.15
N ASN A 468 -19.18 -15.89 -17.11
CA ASN A 468 -19.50 -14.60 -16.48
C ASN A 468 -19.98 -14.74 -15.02
N GLN A 469 -19.25 -15.52 -14.21
CA GLN A 469 -19.54 -15.61 -12.77
C GLN A 469 -19.38 -14.23 -12.13
N ASP A 470 -20.44 -13.69 -11.54
CA ASP A 470 -20.40 -12.40 -10.82
C ASP A 470 -19.46 -12.53 -9.62
N ILE A 471 -18.34 -11.79 -9.63
CA ILE A 471 -17.38 -11.75 -8.53
C ILE A 471 -17.56 -10.51 -7.65
N SER A 472 -18.19 -9.45 -8.17
CA SER A 472 -18.45 -8.22 -7.42
C SER A 472 -19.67 -8.30 -6.50
N GLY A 473 -20.62 -9.18 -6.80
CA GLY A 473 -21.78 -9.47 -5.96
C GLY A 473 -21.54 -10.51 -4.86
N VAL A 474 -20.33 -11.09 -4.78
CA VAL A 474 -20.00 -12.12 -3.78
C VAL A 474 -19.82 -11.48 -2.41
N THR A 475 -20.49 -12.02 -1.40
CA THR A 475 -20.35 -11.62 0.01
C THR A 475 -19.53 -12.65 0.79
N GLY A 476 -18.98 -12.25 1.94
CA GLY A 476 -18.24 -13.16 2.82
C GLY A 476 -16.85 -13.58 2.33
N ILE A 477 -16.28 -12.86 1.36
CA ILE A 477 -14.88 -13.05 0.94
C ILE A 477 -13.93 -12.62 2.06
N SER A 478 -12.72 -13.19 2.07
CA SER A 478 -11.70 -12.86 3.08
C SER A 478 -10.32 -12.74 2.45
N LEU A 479 -9.62 -11.65 2.76
CA LEU A 479 -8.23 -11.46 2.36
C LEU A 479 -7.30 -12.50 3.00
N ALA A 480 -7.55 -12.86 4.27
CA ALA A 480 -6.70 -13.76 5.04
C ALA A 480 -7.14 -15.23 4.97
N ASN A 481 -8.45 -15.49 4.93
CA ASN A 481 -9.03 -16.84 4.99
C ASN A 481 -10.05 -17.07 3.86
N PRO A 482 -9.63 -17.01 2.58
CA PRO A 482 -10.57 -17.10 1.46
C PRO A 482 -11.23 -18.48 1.39
N SER A 483 -12.50 -18.50 0.97
CA SER A 483 -13.30 -19.72 0.87
C SER A 483 -14.18 -19.78 -0.38
N THR A 484 -14.43 -18.64 -1.03
CA THR A 484 -15.27 -18.55 -2.23
C THR A 484 -14.50 -18.95 -3.48
N THR A 485 -14.86 -20.08 -4.08
CA THR A 485 -14.26 -20.54 -5.34
C THR A 485 -14.80 -19.76 -6.54
N VAL A 486 -13.88 -19.34 -7.41
CA VAL A 486 -14.18 -18.87 -8.77
C VAL A 486 -13.78 -19.97 -9.73
N THR A 487 -14.70 -20.38 -10.60
CA THR A 487 -14.54 -21.56 -11.46
C THR A 487 -13.31 -21.42 -12.36
N ASP A 488 -13.18 -20.26 -13.00
CA ASP A 488 -12.13 -19.95 -13.94
C ASP A 488 -11.97 -18.42 -14.06
N PHE A 489 -10.74 -17.96 -14.29
CA PHE A 489 -10.40 -16.57 -14.51
C PHE A 489 -9.98 -16.25 -15.94
N SER A 490 -10.04 -17.19 -16.91
CA SER A 490 -9.59 -17.00 -18.30
C SER A 490 -10.07 -15.72 -19.00
N ARG A 491 -11.13 -15.10 -18.49
CA ARG A 491 -11.62 -13.78 -18.90
C ARG A 491 -12.07 -12.96 -17.71
N LEU A 492 -11.88 -11.66 -17.78
CA LEU A 492 -12.50 -10.67 -16.90
C LEU A 492 -13.44 -9.79 -17.73
N THR A 493 -14.66 -9.58 -17.26
CA THR A 493 -15.67 -8.74 -17.93
C THR A 493 -16.09 -7.58 -17.03
N LEU A 494 -16.11 -6.36 -17.55
CA LEU A 494 -16.50 -5.13 -16.87
C LEU A 494 -17.95 -4.76 -17.15
N TYR A 495 -18.66 -4.37 -16.09
CA TYR A 495 -19.95 -3.70 -16.13
C TYR A 495 -19.88 -2.36 -15.39
N ASN A 496 -20.37 -1.27 -15.99
CA ASN A 496 -20.44 0.07 -15.40
C ASN A 496 -21.83 0.70 -15.60
N ALA A 497 -22.02 2.02 -15.71
CA ALA A 497 -23.32 2.59 -16.10
C ALA A 497 -23.15 3.45 -17.35
N ALA A 498 -24.25 3.78 -18.04
CA ALA A 498 -24.17 4.53 -19.29
C ALA A 498 -23.48 5.89 -19.12
N ALA A 499 -23.68 6.52 -17.96
CA ALA A 499 -23.06 7.79 -17.57
C ALA A 499 -21.60 7.67 -17.09
N TYR A 500 -20.99 6.47 -17.06
CA TYR A 500 -19.64 6.28 -16.54
C TYR A 500 -18.63 7.14 -17.31
N MET A 501 -17.95 8.03 -16.60
CA MET A 501 -16.96 8.95 -17.13
C MET A 501 -15.81 9.08 -16.15
N ASP A 502 -14.74 8.34 -16.38
CA ASP A 502 -13.45 8.55 -15.71
C ASP A 502 -12.42 8.94 -16.75
N THR A 503 -11.99 10.19 -16.73
CA THR A 503 -11.06 10.77 -17.72
C THR A 503 -9.60 10.51 -17.37
N ALA A 504 -9.29 10.07 -16.15
CA ALA A 504 -7.93 9.72 -15.73
C ALA A 504 -7.65 8.23 -15.96
N GLY A 505 -8.70 7.40 -16.01
CA GLY A 505 -8.56 5.95 -15.94
C GLY A 505 -8.28 5.50 -14.50
N ARG A 506 -8.36 4.19 -14.26
CA ARG A 506 -8.16 3.62 -12.92
C ARG A 506 -7.78 2.15 -12.99
N THR A 507 -7.19 1.64 -11.91
CA THR A 507 -6.86 0.22 -11.78
C THR A 507 -7.70 -0.41 -10.67
N ILE A 508 -8.42 -1.47 -11.03
CA ILE A 508 -9.10 -2.33 -10.06
C ILE A 508 -8.25 -3.58 -9.85
N LEU A 509 -8.00 -3.92 -8.60
CA LEU A 509 -7.22 -5.08 -8.17
C LEU A 509 -8.19 -6.18 -7.75
N VAL A 510 -8.04 -7.36 -8.36
CA VAL A 510 -8.78 -8.58 -7.99
C VAL A 510 -7.78 -9.55 -7.36
N ASP A 511 -7.90 -9.75 -6.05
CA ASP A 511 -7.04 -10.65 -5.29
C ASP A 511 -7.63 -12.05 -5.24
N VAL A 512 -6.81 -13.05 -5.58
CA VAL A 512 -7.19 -14.46 -5.50
C VAL A 512 -6.05 -15.31 -4.95
N SER A 513 -6.34 -16.54 -4.55
CA SER A 513 -5.31 -17.52 -4.18
C SER A 513 -5.60 -18.92 -4.71
N SER A 514 -4.52 -19.68 -4.89
CA SER A 514 -4.55 -21.12 -5.10
C SER A 514 -3.57 -21.76 -4.13
N GLY A 515 -4.09 -22.50 -3.15
CA GLY A 515 -3.29 -22.97 -2.02
C GLY A 515 -2.67 -21.79 -1.26
N THR A 516 -1.34 -21.79 -1.12
CA THR A 516 -0.56 -20.71 -0.48
C THR A 516 -0.09 -19.64 -1.45
N THR A 517 -0.28 -19.81 -2.76
CA THR A 517 0.11 -18.82 -3.77
C THR A 517 -0.98 -17.78 -3.95
N ARG A 518 -0.63 -16.50 -3.79
CA ARG A 518 -1.49 -15.35 -4.06
C ARG A 518 -1.28 -14.84 -5.48
N TYR A 519 -2.37 -14.43 -6.12
CA TYR A 519 -2.37 -13.76 -7.43
C TYR A 519 -3.12 -12.43 -7.32
N GLU A 520 -2.67 -11.43 -8.06
CA GLU A 520 -3.34 -10.14 -8.18
C GLU A 520 -3.57 -9.84 -9.67
N ILE A 521 -4.83 -9.78 -10.07
CA ILE A 521 -5.21 -9.36 -11.41
C ILE A 521 -5.38 -7.83 -11.37
N ARG A 522 -4.48 -7.12 -12.04
CA ARG A 522 -4.51 -5.67 -12.22
C ARG A 522 -5.35 -5.33 -13.45
N ALA A 523 -6.61 -5.01 -13.22
CA ALA A 523 -7.56 -4.65 -14.26
C ALA A 523 -7.52 -3.14 -14.52
N VAL A 524 -6.72 -2.74 -15.52
CA VAL A 524 -6.55 -1.35 -15.94
C VAL A 524 -7.74 -0.94 -16.80
N ILE A 525 -8.57 -0.04 -16.29
CA ILE A 525 -9.70 0.54 -17.02
C ILE A 525 -9.20 1.78 -17.77
N LYS A 526 -9.32 1.76 -19.09
CA LYS A 526 -8.88 2.89 -19.93
C LYS A 526 -9.68 4.16 -19.63
N PRO A 527 -9.06 5.34 -19.74
CA PRO A 527 -9.75 6.62 -19.70
C PRO A 527 -10.88 6.71 -20.72
N VAL A 528 -12.00 7.30 -20.32
CA VAL A 528 -13.09 7.70 -21.22
C VAL A 528 -12.93 9.19 -21.51
N THR A 529 -12.50 9.54 -22.73
CA THR A 529 -12.14 10.92 -23.08
C THR A 529 -13.34 11.82 -23.38
N SER A 530 -14.44 11.25 -23.86
CA SER A 530 -15.64 12.00 -24.24
C SER A 530 -16.86 11.11 -24.38
N LYS A 531 -18.05 11.71 -24.19
CA LYS A 531 -19.35 11.15 -24.57
C LYS A 531 -20.15 12.21 -25.31
N THR A 532 -21.05 11.77 -26.19
CA THR A 532 -21.90 12.67 -26.99
C THR A 532 -23.25 12.86 -26.31
N VAL A 533 -23.64 14.09 -26.00
CA VAL A 533 -25.00 14.40 -25.53
C VAL A 533 -25.88 14.72 -26.74
N SER A 534 -26.90 13.90 -26.98
CA SER A 534 -27.90 14.10 -28.04
C SER A 534 -29.23 14.62 -27.47
N LEU A 535 -29.61 15.83 -27.87
CA LEU A 535 -30.92 16.42 -27.63
C LEU A 535 -31.63 16.60 -28.98
N VAL A 536 -32.84 16.08 -29.10
CA VAL A 536 -33.61 16.15 -30.35
C VAL A 536 -34.85 17.01 -30.14
N PHE A 537 -35.03 18.00 -31.00
CA PHE A 537 -36.20 18.86 -31.07
C PHE A 537 -37.12 18.42 -32.20
N SER A 538 -38.43 18.34 -31.96
CA SER A 538 -39.39 17.88 -32.97
C SER A 538 -39.52 18.82 -34.17
N LEU A 539 -39.33 20.12 -33.96
CA LEU A 539 -39.43 21.16 -34.99
C LEU A 539 -38.78 22.47 -34.52
N ASN A 540 -38.56 23.39 -35.45
CA ASN A 540 -38.29 24.79 -35.16
C ASN A 540 -39.61 25.56 -35.16
N PRO A 541 -40.07 26.10 -34.01
CA PRO A 541 -41.40 26.67 -33.90
C PRO A 541 -41.50 28.05 -34.53
N THR A 542 -42.65 28.32 -35.17
CA THR A 542 -43.05 29.66 -35.64
C THR A 542 -44.15 30.24 -34.75
N ILE A 543 -44.23 31.56 -34.66
CA ILE A 543 -45.27 32.25 -33.88
C ILE A 543 -45.79 33.47 -34.66
N ASP A 544 -47.07 33.44 -35.00
CA ASP A 544 -47.72 34.52 -35.74
C ASP A 544 -48.34 35.52 -34.76
N LEU A 545 -47.87 36.76 -34.80
CA LEU A 545 -48.42 37.84 -33.99
C LEU A 545 -49.60 38.47 -34.72
N ALA A 546 -50.71 38.67 -34.02
CA ALA A 546 -51.86 39.43 -34.52
C ALA A 546 -52.13 40.66 -33.64
N PRO A 547 -51.28 41.71 -33.72
CA PRO A 547 -51.54 42.99 -33.05
C PRO A 547 -52.91 43.56 -33.43
N GLY A 548 -53.51 44.34 -32.53
CA GLY A 548 -54.87 44.88 -32.69
C GLY A 548 -56.00 43.90 -32.36
N MET A 549 -55.79 42.58 -32.50
CA MET A 549 -56.78 41.55 -32.14
C MET A 549 -56.43 40.80 -30.86
N ASN A 550 -55.14 40.45 -30.69
CA ASN A 550 -54.67 39.63 -29.57
C ASN A 550 -53.54 40.33 -28.82
N ARG A 551 -53.42 40.03 -27.52
CA ARG A 551 -52.28 40.46 -26.67
C ARG A 551 -51.26 39.34 -26.43
N ARG A 552 -51.52 38.18 -27.03
CA ARG A 552 -50.72 36.97 -26.89
C ARG A 552 -50.87 36.11 -28.13
N SER A 553 -49.75 35.52 -28.51
CA SER A 553 -49.71 34.39 -29.43
C SER A 553 -48.90 33.27 -28.80
N ASP A 554 -49.15 32.05 -29.28
CA ASP A 554 -48.45 30.84 -28.87
C ASP A 554 -47.93 30.14 -30.13
N SER A 555 -46.77 29.52 -30.04
CA SER A 555 -46.19 28.73 -31.12
C SER A 555 -46.83 27.36 -31.24
N ASP A 556 -46.40 26.61 -32.26
CA ASP A 556 -46.58 25.16 -32.31
C ASP A 556 -45.90 24.47 -31.12
N ASP A 557 -46.39 23.27 -30.79
CA ASP A 557 -45.83 22.44 -29.73
C ASP A 557 -44.47 21.85 -30.15
N VAL A 558 -43.48 22.02 -29.29
CA VAL A 558 -42.12 21.49 -29.42
C VAL A 558 -41.93 20.36 -28.42
N SER A 559 -41.44 19.23 -28.90
CA SER A 559 -40.94 18.14 -28.06
C SER A 559 -39.42 18.22 -28.00
N VAL A 560 -38.85 18.18 -26.80
CA VAL A 560 -37.40 17.98 -26.60
C VAL A 560 -37.17 16.62 -25.96
N SER A 561 -36.34 15.80 -26.61
CA SER A 561 -36.10 14.41 -26.22
C SER A 561 -34.63 14.18 -25.88
N ASN A 562 -34.37 13.51 -24.75
CA ASN A 562 -33.08 12.97 -24.38
C ASN A 562 -32.85 11.64 -25.12
N GLU A 563 -32.09 11.64 -26.22
CA GLU A 563 -31.81 10.41 -26.95
C GLU A 563 -30.62 9.61 -26.39
N ASN A 564 -30.09 10.00 -25.23
CA ASN A 564 -28.95 9.32 -24.64
C ASN A 564 -29.41 8.13 -23.78
N PRO A 565 -28.54 7.12 -23.60
CA PRO A 565 -28.78 6.02 -22.66
C PRO A 565 -28.61 6.44 -21.18
N TYR A 566 -28.28 7.69 -20.89
CA TYR A 566 -28.02 8.22 -19.56
C TYR A 566 -28.86 9.47 -19.26
N PRO A 567 -29.05 9.80 -17.98
CA PRO A 567 -29.74 11.02 -17.59
C PRO A 567 -28.95 12.28 -17.95
N ILE A 568 -29.68 13.34 -18.28
CA ILE A 568 -29.10 14.65 -18.60
C ILE A 568 -29.75 15.74 -17.78
N VAL A 569 -28.98 16.80 -17.55
CA VAL A 569 -29.47 18.07 -17.03
C VAL A 569 -29.17 19.15 -18.05
N GLY A 570 -30.01 20.17 -18.11
CA GLY A 570 -29.80 21.27 -19.04
C GLY A 570 -30.58 22.51 -18.69
N ARG A 571 -30.46 23.50 -19.56
CA ARG A 571 -31.14 24.78 -19.42
C ARG A 571 -31.33 25.46 -20.77
N ILE A 572 -32.28 26.38 -20.78
CA ILE A 572 -32.42 27.40 -21.83
C ILE A 572 -31.93 28.70 -21.23
N SER A 573 -30.84 29.27 -21.77
CA SER A 573 -30.06 30.28 -21.04
C SER A 573 -29.96 31.64 -21.74
N SER A 574 -30.37 31.75 -23.00
CA SER A 574 -30.36 33.04 -23.68
C SER A 574 -31.29 33.09 -24.88
N VAL A 575 -31.69 34.31 -25.19
CA VAL A 575 -32.49 34.68 -26.36
C VAL A 575 -31.77 35.84 -27.04
N THR A 576 -31.37 35.65 -28.29
CA THR A 576 -30.74 36.69 -29.10
C THR A 576 -31.64 37.01 -30.29
N THR A 577 -31.96 38.29 -30.49
CA THR A 577 -32.72 38.73 -31.67
C THR A 577 -31.90 38.50 -32.94
N MET A 578 -32.51 37.93 -33.97
CA MET A 578 -31.88 37.79 -35.28
C MET A 578 -31.84 39.14 -36.01
N ASP A 579 -30.65 39.58 -36.41
CA ASP A 579 -30.47 40.87 -37.11
C ASP A 579 -30.81 40.80 -38.61
N ASN A 580 -31.03 39.60 -39.18
CA ASN A 580 -31.36 39.38 -40.58
C ASN A 580 -32.88 39.39 -40.89
N LYS A 581 -33.68 39.98 -40.00
CA LYS A 581 -35.15 40.03 -40.07
C LYS A 581 -35.66 41.46 -40.24
N GLU A 582 -36.89 41.61 -40.72
CA GLU A 582 -37.50 42.92 -41.04
C GLU A 582 -37.92 43.72 -39.80
N ALA A 583 -38.17 43.04 -38.69
CA ALA A 583 -38.49 43.63 -37.40
C ALA A 583 -37.61 43.05 -36.28
N LYS A 584 -37.19 43.91 -35.36
CA LYS A 584 -36.42 43.54 -34.17
C LYS A 584 -37.28 43.75 -32.92
N LEU A 585 -37.80 42.65 -32.40
CA LEU A 585 -38.65 42.66 -31.20
C LEU A 585 -37.81 42.38 -29.95
N THR A 586 -37.58 43.40 -29.14
CA THR A 586 -36.70 43.30 -27.97
C THR A 586 -37.40 42.58 -26.81
N PRO A 587 -36.86 41.46 -26.29
CA PRO A 587 -37.40 40.82 -25.09
C PRO A 587 -37.27 41.72 -23.86
N ILE A 588 -38.33 41.83 -23.07
CA ILE A 588 -38.37 42.59 -21.81
C ILE A 588 -38.77 41.69 -20.65
N ALA A 589 -38.39 42.07 -19.42
CA ALA A 589 -38.75 41.34 -18.22
C ALA A 589 -40.28 41.30 -18.01
N ALA A 590 -40.79 40.15 -17.55
CA ALA A 590 -42.21 40.01 -17.22
C ALA A 590 -42.63 40.83 -15.98
N ALA A 591 -41.69 41.10 -15.06
CA ALA A 591 -41.92 41.87 -13.84
C ALA A 591 -41.40 43.31 -13.97
N LEU A 592 -42.35 44.24 -14.15
CA LEU A 592 -42.29 45.70 -14.09
C LEU A 592 -41.34 46.48 -15.04
N PRO A 593 -41.85 47.54 -15.72
CA PRO A 593 -43.26 47.95 -15.74
C PRO A 593 -44.14 47.06 -16.65
N GLY A 594 -43.57 46.04 -17.31
CA GLY A 594 -44.27 45.23 -18.32
C GLY A 594 -44.29 45.91 -19.69
N ILE A 595 -45.24 45.53 -20.55
CA ILE A 595 -45.37 46.08 -21.91
C ILE A 595 -45.95 47.50 -21.84
N ASP A 596 -45.25 48.47 -22.43
CA ASP A 596 -45.72 49.86 -22.57
C ASP A 596 -46.72 49.93 -23.74
N GLU A 597 -48.01 49.76 -23.43
CA GLU A 597 -49.09 49.78 -24.42
C GLU A 597 -49.30 51.16 -25.09
N THR A 598 -48.54 52.21 -24.72
CA THR A 598 -48.57 53.50 -25.43
C THR A 598 -47.62 53.56 -26.62
N LYS A 599 -46.76 52.54 -26.77
CA LYS A 599 -45.78 52.42 -27.84
C LYS A 599 -46.18 51.35 -28.85
N GLU A 600 -45.74 51.56 -30.08
CA GLU A 600 -45.79 50.56 -31.15
C GLU A 600 -44.98 49.32 -30.76
N LEU A 601 -45.37 48.15 -31.28
CA LEU A 601 -44.86 46.82 -30.95
C LEU A 601 -43.33 46.73 -30.89
N ASP A 602 -42.64 47.34 -31.85
CA ASP A 602 -41.17 47.34 -31.96
C ASP A 602 -40.49 48.16 -30.86
N GLN A 603 -41.15 49.21 -30.36
CA GLN A 603 -40.68 50.09 -29.29
C GLN A 603 -41.11 49.63 -27.89
N ALA A 604 -42.26 48.96 -27.78
CA ALA A 604 -42.82 48.47 -26.52
C ALA A 604 -42.08 47.22 -25.99
N GLY A 605 -41.44 46.47 -26.88
CA GLY A 605 -40.83 45.18 -26.56
C GLY A 605 -41.85 44.07 -26.37
N VAL A 606 -41.35 42.86 -26.08
CA VAL A 606 -42.17 41.65 -25.97
C VAL A 606 -41.77 40.82 -24.76
N ILE A 607 -42.74 40.21 -24.10
CA ILE A 607 -42.49 39.25 -23.03
C ILE A 607 -42.51 37.86 -23.64
N LEU A 608 -41.35 37.20 -23.66
CA LEU A 608 -41.20 35.83 -24.13
C LEU A 608 -41.32 34.85 -22.96
N GLY A 609 -42.00 33.72 -23.18
CA GLY A 609 -42.06 32.65 -22.20
C GLY A 609 -42.34 31.29 -22.82
N ILE A 610 -42.33 30.28 -21.96
CA ILE A 610 -42.67 28.90 -22.26
C ILE A 610 -43.85 28.48 -21.41
N THR A 611 -44.79 27.74 -21.99
CA THR A 611 -45.85 27.05 -21.26
C THR A 611 -46.04 25.64 -21.80
N GLY A 612 -46.93 24.86 -21.18
CA GLY A 612 -47.23 23.49 -21.63
C GLY A 612 -47.96 23.46 -22.97
N ALA A 613 -47.93 22.29 -23.61
CA ALA A 613 -48.53 22.07 -24.93
C ALA A 613 -50.08 22.17 -24.95
N LYS A 614 -50.70 22.49 -26.12
CA LYS A 614 -52.09 23.01 -26.24
C LYS A 614 -53.16 22.11 -25.63
N ASN A 615 -52.96 20.81 -25.83
CA ASN A 615 -53.99 19.78 -25.70
C ASN A 615 -53.50 18.55 -24.93
N THR A 616 -52.32 18.64 -24.33
CA THR A 616 -51.74 17.62 -23.45
C THR A 616 -51.62 18.23 -22.08
N LEU A 617 -52.41 17.73 -21.13
CA LEU A 617 -52.08 17.83 -19.70
C LEU A 617 -50.83 16.99 -19.44
N GLU A 618 -49.68 17.44 -19.96
CA GLU A 618 -48.41 16.91 -19.49
C GLU A 618 -48.20 17.35 -18.04
N THR A 619 -47.76 16.40 -17.21
CA THR A 619 -47.60 16.59 -15.77
C THR A 619 -46.42 17.49 -15.40
N VAL A 620 -45.50 17.78 -16.34
CA VAL A 620 -44.21 18.42 -16.04
C VAL A 620 -44.32 19.94 -16.01
N ILE A 621 -44.62 20.60 -17.14
CA ILE A 621 -44.84 22.05 -17.21
C ILE A 621 -46.30 22.39 -16.90
N GLY A 622 -47.25 21.59 -17.40
CA GLY A 622 -48.69 21.83 -17.25
C GLY A 622 -49.10 23.23 -17.72
N SER A 623 -49.98 23.89 -16.96
CA SER A 623 -50.42 25.27 -17.24
C SER A 623 -49.48 26.35 -16.68
N ARG A 624 -48.27 25.99 -16.23
CA ARG A 624 -47.31 26.95 -15.68
C ARG A 624 -46.73 27.79 -16.83
N GLU A 625 -46.39 29.03 -16.52
CA GLU A 625 -45.72 29.95 -17.46
C GLU A 625 -44.34 30.30 -16.90
N TYR A 626 -43.30 29.97 -17.66
CA TYR A 626 -41.92 30.30 -17.35
C TYR A 626 -41.47 31.44 -18.27
N TYR A 627 -41.06 32.56 -17.69
CA TYR A 627 -40.72 33.76 -18.43
C TYR A 627 -39.22 33.89 -18.61
N TYR A 628 -38.80 34.33 -19.80
CA TYR A 628 -37.43 34.72 -20.03
C TYR A 628 -37.14 36.03 -19.29
N ASN A 629 -36.02 36.09 -18.56
CA ASN A 629 -35.57 37.30 -17.88
C ASN A 629 -34.28 37.84 -18.50
N PRO A 630 -34.35 38.90 -19.34
CA PRO A 630 -33.17 39.48 -19.98
C PRO A 630 -32.19 40.14 -18.99
N ASP A 631 -32.68 40.65 -17.86
CA ASP A 631 -31.87 41.44 -16.91
C ASP A 631 -31.08 40.58 -15.91
N SER A 632 -31.39 39.28 -15.82
CA SER A 632 -30.74 38.32 -14.90
C SER A 632 -29.72 37.42 -15.59
N GLY A 633 -29.09 37.89 -16.66
CA GLY A 633 -28.12 37.10 -17.43
C GLY A 633 -28.77 36.00 -18.29
N GLY A 634 -30.06 36.14 -18.63
CA GLY A 634 -30.78 35.24 -19.52
C GLY A 634 -31.43 34.02 -18.84
N THR A 635 -31.59 34.04 -17.51
CA THR A 635 -32.22 32.93 -16.77
C THR A 635 -33.63 32.66 -17.27
N TRP A 636 -33.95 31.39 -17.55
CA TRP A 636 -35.25 31.01 -18.07
C TRP A 636 -35.77 29.72 -17.44
N ILE A 637 -35.27 28.56 -17.87
CA ILE A 637 -35.63 27.26 -17.30
C ILE A 637 -34.40 26.36 -17.17
N THR A 638 -34.42 25.54 -16.14
CA THR A 638 -33.60 24.33 -16.04
C THR A 638 -34.48 23.10 -16.21
N TYR A 639 -33.89 22.02 -16.71
CA TYR A 639 -34.57 20.74 -16.87
C TYR A 639 -33.67 19.57 -16.50
N GLU A 640 -34.29 18.51 -16.01
CA GLU A 640 -33.69 17.21 -15.78
C GLU A 640 -34.49 16.17 -16.56
N MET A 641 -33.80 15.30 -17.30
CA MET A 641 -34.43 14.25 -18.08
C MET A 641 -33.73 12.92 -17.84
N GLY A 642 -34.51 11.90 -17.48
CA GLY A 642 -34.06 10.52 -17.50
C GLY A 642 -33.71 10.06 -18.92
N SER A 643 -33.07 8.90 -19.00
CA SER A 643 -32.69 8.27 -20.26
C SER A 643 -33.91 8.02 -21.15
N LYS A 644 -33.84 8.42 -22.43
CA LYS A 644 -34.92 8.27 -23.42
C LYS A 644 -36.24 9.00 -23.10
N ASP A 645 -36.22 9.90 -22.12
CA ASP A 645 -37.37 10.73 -21.78
C ASP A 645 -37.48 11.97 -22.65
N LYS A 646 -38.65 12.61 -22.59
CA LYS A 646 -38.97 13.84 -23.30
C LYS A 646 -39.99 14.68 -22.53
N PHE A 647 -40.02 15.98 -22.82
CA PHE A 647 -41.14 16.84 -22.46
C PHE A 647 -41.56 17.72 -23.62
N ASN A 648 -42.81 18.16 -23.58
CA ASN A 648 -43.39 19.04 -24.57
C ASN A 648 -43.63 20.43 -23.99
N PHE A 649 -43.43 21.44 -24.82
CA PHE A 649 -43.64 22.83 -24.47
C PHE A 649 -44.01 23.65 -25.70
N ARG A 650 -44.44 24.89 -25.48
CA ARG A 650 -44.63 25.89 -26.54
C ARG A 650 -44.01 27.20 -26.10
N TYR A 651 -43.54 27.98 -27.06
CA TYR A 651 -43.25 29.38 -26.81
C TYR A 651 -44.53 30.20 -26.84
N PHE A 652 -44.57 31.25 -26.04
CA PHE A 652 -45.59 32.28 -26.15
C PHE A 652 -44.95 33.64 -26.10
N MET A 653 -45.60 34.61 -26.73
CA MET A 653 -45.21 36.01 -26.69
C MET A 653 -46.41 36.84 -26.24
N LYS A 654 -46.20 37.69 -25.24
CA LYS A 654 -47.13 38.78 -24.90
C LYS A 654 -46.56 40.07 -25.47
N TYR A 655 -47.42 40.90 -26.06
CA TYR A 655 -46.99 42.04 -26.87
C TYR A 655 -48.03 43.17 -26.93
N SER A 656 -47.59 44.38 -27.29
CA SER A 656 -48.47 45.55 -27.47
C SER A 656 -49.42 45.33 -28.65
N PRO A 657 -50.73 45.62 -28.51
CA PRO A 657 -51.65 45.56 -29.63
C PRO A 657 -51.43 46.69 -30.65
N LEU A 658 -50.62 47.71 -30.32
CA LEU A 658 -50.31 48.81 -31.23
C LEU A 658 -49.27 48.39 -32.26
N TYR A 659 -49.71 48.18 -33.49
CA TYR A 659 -48.85 47.99 -34.65
C TYR A 659 -49.51 48.60 -35.89
N ALA A 660 -48.90 49.62 -36.47
CA ALA A 660 -49.33 50.25 -37.71
C ALA A 660 -48.27 50.04 -38.80
N GLY A 661 -48.43 49.00 -39.61
CA GLY A 661 -47.49 48.70 -40.71
C GLY A 661 -47.87 47.45 -41.50
N GLU A 662 -47.09 47.17 -42.54
CA GLU A 662 -47.18 45.92 -43.31
C GLU A 662 -46.71 44.72 -42.48
N GLU A 663 -47.04 43.50 -42.93
CA GLU A 663 -46.54 42.27 -42.32
C GLU A 663 -45.00 42.23 -42.35
N LYS A 664 -44.38 41.84 -41.23
CA LYS A 664 -42.92 41.75 -41.09
C LYS A 664 -42.50 40.47 -40.41
N THR A 665 -41.36 39.96 -40.83
CA THR A 665 -40.69 38.82 -40.19
C THR A 665 -39.78 39.27 -39.04
N PHE A 666 -39.73 38.47 -37.98
CA PHE A 666 -38.78 38.58 -36.85
C PHE A 666 -38.18 37.21 -36.54
N GLY A 667 -37.25 37.12 -35.58
CA GLY A 667 -36.65 35.84 -35.21
C GLY A 667 -35.74 35.91 -33.98
N TYR A 668 -35.56 34.76 -33.33
CA TYR A 668 -34.71 34.59 -32.17
C TYR A 668 -33.82 33.37 -32.30
N GLU A 669 -32.55 33.50 -31.93
CA GLU A 669 -31.68 32.37 -31.61
C GLU A 669 -31.84 32.04 -30.12
N ILE A 670 -32.22 30.80 -29.84
CA ILE A 670 -32.42 30.30 -28.48
C ILE A 670 -31.28 29.35 -28.13
N THR A 671 -30.56 29.65 -27.05
CA THR A 671 -29.45 28.79 -26.62
C THR A 671 -29.92 27.74 -25.64
N TYR A 672 -29.74 26.48 -26.02
CA TYR A 672 -29.92 25.31 -25.18
C TYR A 672 -28.57 24.75 -24.77
N SER A 673 -28.45 24.30 -23.53
CA SER A 673 -27.28 23.58 -23.06
C SER A 673 -27.70 22.35 -22.29
N ALA A 674 -26.93 21.27 -22.43
CA ALA A 674 -27.09 20.08 -21.62
C ALA A 674 -25.76 19.39 -21.35
N SER A 675 -25.74 18.69 -20.23
CA SER A 675 -24.65 17.85 -19.76
C SER A 675 -25.20 16.55 -19.21
N ILE A 676 -24.34 15.54 -19.11
CA ILE A 676 -24.67 14.31 -18.38
C ILE A 676 -24.93 14.68 -16.92
N SER A 677 -26.00 14.15 -16.33
CA SER A 677 -26.33 14.41 -14.94
C SER A 677 -25.24 13.89 -14.01
N THR A 678 -24.90 14.67 -12.97
CA THR A 678 -24.08 14.21 -11.85
C THR A 678 -24.84 13.22 -10.98
N ASP A 679 -26.12 13.50 -10.77
CA ASP A 679 -27.03 12.79 -9.89
C ASP A 679 -27.91 11.80 -10.66
N ASP A 680 -28.48 10.87 -9.93
CA ASP A 680 -29.31 9.82 -10.51
C ASP A 680 -30.68 10.38 -10.90
N ILE A 681 -31.09 10.09 -12.14
CA ILE A 681 -32.44 10.42 -12.63
C ILE A 681 -32.97 9.16 -13.31
N ALA A 682 -34.03 8.59 -12.74
CA ALA A 682 -34.63 7.36 -13.26
C ALA A 682 -35.29 7.61 -14.63
N PRO A 683 -35.27 6.63 -15.55
CA PRO A 683 -36.11 6.68 -16.75
C PRO A 683 -37.59 6.89 -16.40
N GLY A 684 -38.31 7.65 -17.21
CA GLY A 684 -39.66 8.13 -16.94
C GLY A 684 -39.71 9.41 -16.07
N THR A 685 -38.57 10.01 -15.73
CA THR A 685 -38.50 11.20 -14.87
C THR A 685 -38.12 12.42 -15.70
N VAL A 686 -38.98 13.44 -15.66
CA VAL A 686 -38.68 14.75 -16.23
C VAL A 686 -39.11 15.83 -15.28
N THR A 687 -38.21 16.78 -15.01
CA THR A 687 -38.50 17.97 -14.21
C THR A 687 -38.15 19.22 -15.01
N VAL A 688 -38.96 20.27 -14.84
CA VAL A 688 -38.71 21.60 -15.41
C VAL A 688 -38.97 22.63 -14.33
N ALA A 689 -38.01 23.50 -14.10
CA ALA A 689 -38.05 24.54 -13.07
C ALA A 689 -37.65 25.90 -13.63
N SER A 690 -38.11 26.96 -12.98
CA SER A 690 -37.62 28.32 -13.27
C SER A 690 -36.18 28.40 -12.79
N GLU A 691 -35.29 28.94 -13.62
CA GLU A 691 -33.93 29.23 -13.18
C GLU A 691 -34.00 30.43 -12.21
N SER A 692 -34.09 30.16 -10.91
CA SER A 692 -34.02 31.22 -9.91
C SER A 692 -32.60 31.79 -9.95
N GLY A 693 -32.47 33.09 -10.24
CA GLY A 693 -31.19 33.79 -10.14
C GLY A 693 -30.60 33.60 -8.75
N GLY A 694 -29.74 32.61 -8.61
CA GLY A 694 -29.09 32.26 -7.37
C GLY A 694 -27.91 33.20 -7.15
N SER A 695 -27.90 33.82 -5.97
CA SER A 695 -26.69 34.34 -5.33
C SER A 695 -25.50 33.41 -5.58
N GLY A 696 -24.42 33.99 -6.10
CA GLY A 696 -23.21 33.26 -6.49
C GLY A 696 -22.66 32.36 -5.40
N GLY A 697 -22.27 31.16 -5.84
CA GLY A 697 -21.18 30.37 -5.26
C GLY A 697 -19.98 30.46 -6.17
#